data_AF-A0A0C1Y5J4-F1
#
_entry.id   AF-A0A0C1Y5J4-F1
#
_cell.length_a   1.000
_cell.length_b   1.000
_cell.length_c   1.000
_cell.angle_alpha   90.00
_cell.angle_beta   90.00
_cell.angle_gamma   90.00
#
_symmetry.space_group_name_H-M   'P 1'
#
loop_
_entity.id
_entity.type
_entity.pdbx_description
1 polymer ?
#
loop_
_entity_poly.entity_id
_entity_poly.type
_entity_poly.pdbx_seq_one_letter_code
_entity_poly.pdbx_strand_id
1 'polypeptide(L)'
;MLDFEVRFLALLSAATMRSGGSSVAAVGRSPGLGEWIGILRAARQQLGACAGLPAARVAQAVDEVLNLYDKGVPTAPLGLRDVKRLRDHISHGGPLPTGHDVAATMDALVRAISAAITDCLSDAGLRIADSDTDAPELWPSFVWEEEEVCLWPFMYVTADSAWHMYSNFSRQDRPVFLSFGAELVRTSPSDEAISAALNTLLKARSSGPTLRDFINDVRLDLEGFADEDSDPLYSEHEQGFEYYWKKATGEGSGTEPRRDYFRLGPDNTREWEAESGWVPYSTYLRRLANWPVVATRLRQTLEKTEARLATEERESLGWAPGQRGTTRMARVIVSDMDGSNSLDCSFSDLIDRVDEYLQANRGQTQVVFINGEAGIGKTRAMVEAAKSRARTVEQSAGDEDVSGLPLFLYVRSTGQVLDSLPTVVSGAVASTRNLTDAGVKALCRNGLMTLLIDGFDELLGGVGYSDAIGSLRPWLNDLGGRGVVVVSARSSYYMGQYRSSVARANEQGLPSVRHRIAEVQRWSSDDVTSFLDEYGVSTDSLTRLSEYDRELLGLPFFARVFVETVRNPGQGDFSRDASLTERLLSQYVAREEGKLGTGQGDTVLLNRTELRRTFEVLAEFMADSDEREADITELETAAEFAIEQELAARRGLKQRLPVLCGLAAAKGDAFTSRFRFQHELFFDQFLAGAASHYLVSGERRLFLGMLKQSHWRAATVAGVVDAAGAARTADAIAGFQPSAEGMGHEMRSTVAATNLGALWAAIIRTTGRMPAADIVDAVFSDELDLSHVPLEGARMVGCELSSLVLPSASGWQLNLKSTKIKKIETHQVPPDLSGLHGVRHADLTQLLLPSALLERKDRILEALRKHGAEVADADLQGESAPSLDVQAAHHFLTTLASRAEYSVVLRGTGYQPDDNRLKWTQAYGQAAWRRFVTELDTAGLAAIERFSASGERKLRLRLKCNTATIMGNDGTRAGVDTFWQRLEGR
;
A
#
# COMPACT_ATOMS: atom_id res chain seq x y z
N MET A 1 3.96 -48.58 -20.42
CA MET A 1 4.60 -48.60 -21.74
C MET A 1 5.46 -47.36 -21.97
N LEU A 2 4.93 -46.14 -21.88
CA LEU A 2 5.72 -44.91 -22.05
C LEU A 2 7.03 -44.89 -21.21
N ASP A 3 6.93 -45.13 -19.91
CA ASP A 3 8.10 -45.19 -19.00
C ASP A 3 9.14 -46.26 -19.40
N PHE A 4 8.71 -47.32 -20.09
CA PHE A 4 9.60 -48.37 -20.59
C PHE A 4 10.34 -47.90 -21.85
N GLU A 5 9.61 -47.39 -22.84
CA GLU A 5 10.19 -46.94 -24.12
C GLU A 5 11.22 -45.81 -23.92
N VAL A 6 10.86 -44.82 -23.10
CA VAL A 6 11.75 -43.69 -22.76
C VAL A 6 12.98 -44.17 -22.00
N ARG A 7 12.83 -45.15 -21.10
CA ARG A 7 13.93 -45.76 -20.36
C ARG A 7 14.86 -46.55 -21.28
N PHE A 8 14.30 -47.39 -22.14
CA PHE A 8 15.07 -48.18 -23.10
C PHE A 8 15.93 -47.28 -23.98
N LEU A 9 15.33 -46.24 -24.58
CA LEU A 9 16.06 -45.28 -25.41
C LEU A 9 17.12 -44.50 -24.62
N ALA A 10 16.85 -44.14 -23.36
CA ALA A 10 17.82 -43.44 -22.51
C ALA A 10 19.05 -44.33 -22.19
N LEU A 11 18.82 -45.61 -21.88
CA LEU A 11 19.90 -46.57 -21.62
C LEU A 11 20.67 -46.92 -22.91
N LEU A 12 19.98 -47.06 -24.05
CA LEU A 12 20.61 -47.22 -25.36
C LEU A 12 21.47 -46.01 -25.72
N SER A 13 21.00 -44.80 -25.45
CA SER A 13 21.76 -43.56 -25.64
C SER A 13 23.01 -43.54 -24.78
N ALA A 14 22.89 -43.91 -23.50
CA ALA A 14 24.03 -44.03 -22.59
C ALA A 14 25.07 -45.06 -23.06
N ALA A 15 24.61 -46.24 -23.52
CA ALA A 15 25.47 -47.28 -24.09
C ALA A 15 26.18 -46.82 -25.37
N THR A 16 25.47 -46.10 -26.24
CA THR A 16 25.99 -45.57 -27.51
C THR A 16 27.06 -44.50 -27.27
N MET A 17 26.81 -43.56 -26.35
CA MET A 17 27.81 -42.55 -25.96
C MET A 17 29.05 -43.19 -25.36
N ARG A 18 28.89 -44.23 -24.53
CA ARG A 18 30.01 -44.98 -23.95
C ARG A 18 30.85 -45.66 -25.01
N SER A 19 30.19 -46.30 -25.98
CA SER A 19 30.86 -47.00 -27.09
C SER A 19 31.62 -46.02 -28.00
N GLY A 20 31.12 -44.79 -28.15
CA GLY A 20 31.81 -43.69 -28.84
C GLY A 20 32.88 -42.96 -28.02
N GLY A 21 33.22 -43.42 -26.81
CA GLY A 21 34.26 -42.82 -25.96
C GLY A 21 33.86 -41.51 -25.26
N SER A 22 32.58 -41.14 -25.28
CA SER A 22 32.06 -39.93 -24.64
C SER A 22 31.70 -40.15 -23.16
N SER A 23 31.84 -39.09 -22.36
CA SER A 23 31.37 -39.06 -20.97
C SER A 23 29.84 -39.17 -20.94
N VAL A 24 29.35 -40.25 -20.34
CA VAL A 24 27.91 -40.51 -20.17
C VAL A 24 27.36 -39.62 -19.05
N ALA A 25 26.21 -38.98 -19.28
CA ALA A 25 25.45 -38.35 -18.20
C ALA A 25 25.08 -39.40 -17.15
N ALA A 26 25.61 -39.27 -15.93
CA ALA A 26 25.43 -40.27 -14.88
C ALA A 26 23.95 -40.56 -14.61
N VAL A 27 23.56 -41.82 -14.70
CA VAL A 27 22.17 -42.25 -14.47
C VAL A 27 21.88 -42.18 -12.96
N GLY A 28 20.67 -41.74 -12.58
CA GLY A 28 20.25 -41.74 -11.18
C GLY A 28 20.15 -43.15 -10.59
N ARG A 29 20.29 -43.26 -9.26
CA ARG A 29 20.06 -44.53 -8.55
C ARG A 29 18.56 -44.88 -8.42
N SER A 30 17.65 -43.92 -8.59
CA SER A 30 16.18 -44.17 -8.66
C SER A 30 15.48 -43.25 -9.66
N PRO A 31 15.73 -43.44 -10.97
CA PRO A 31 15.31 -42.51 -12.00
C PRO A 31 13.80 -42.58 -12.31
N GLY A 32 13.14 -41.43 -12.15
CA GLY A 32 11.76 -41.21 -12.62
C GLY A 32 11.68 -40.77 -14.08
N LEU A 33 10.48 -40.67 -14.66
CA LEU A 33 10.28 -40.25 -16.06
C LEU A 33 10.99 -38.92 -16.39
N GLY A 34 10.94 -37.93 -15.50
CA GLY A 34 11.61 -36.66 -15.70
C GLY A 34 13.14 -36.78 -15.76
N GLU A 35 13.73 -37.72 -15.03
CA GLU A 35 15.18 -37.98 -15.08
C GLU A 35 15.56 -38.70 -16.38
N TRP A 36 14.75 -39.66 -16.85
CA TRP A 36 14.95 -40.31 -18.15
C TRP A 36 14.90 -39.31 -19.31
N ILE A 37 13.92 -38.40 -19.31
CA ILE A 37 13.84 -37.30 -20.28
C ILE A 37 15.04 -36.35 -20.14
N GLY A 38 15.49 -36.08 -18.92
CA GLY A 38 16.71 -35.31 -18.67
C GLY A 38 17.95 -35.94 -19.31
N ILE A 39 18.09 -37.26 -19.20
CA ILE A 39 19.16 -38.04 -19.84
C ILE A 39 19.05 -37.94 -21.36
N LEU A 40 17.87 -38.11 -21.94
CA LEU A 40 17.65 -37.95 -23.38
C LEU A 40 18.00 -36.55 -23.88
N ARG A 41 17.63 -35.50 -23.14
CA ARG A 41 17.98 -34.11 -23.49
C ARG A 41 19.49 -33.85 -23.43
N ALA A 42 20.19 -34.44 -22.46
CA ALA A 42 21.65 -34.40 -22.41
C ALA A 42 22.27 -35.18 -23.58
N ALA A 43 21.75 -36.38 -23.85
CA ALA A 43 22.20 -37.23 -24.95
C ALA A 43 22.00 -36.56 -26.32
N ARG A 44 20.92 -35.79 -26.53
CA ARG A 44 20.70 -35.01 -27.76
C ARG A 44 21.88 -34.11 -28.11
N GLN A 45 22.49 -33.48 -27.11
CA GLN A 45 23.63 -32.58 -27.32
C GLN A 45 24.94 -33.35 -27.54
N GLN A 46 25.10 -34.49 -26.88
CA GLN A 46 26.35 -35.25 -26.84
C GLN A 46 26.47 -36.26 -27.99
N LEU A 47 25.38 -36.90 -28.40
CA LEU A 47 25.37 -37.88 -29.49
C LEU A 47 25.77 -37.26 -30.83
N GLY A 48 25.46 -35.98 -31.06
CA GLY A 48 25.91 -35.25 -32.26
C GLY A 48 27.43 -35.02 -32.32
N ALA A 49 28.14 -35.16 -31.18
CA ALA A 49 29.60 -35.10 -31.11
C ALA A 49 30.27 -36.47 -31.23
N CYS A 50 29.51 -37.57 -31.09
CA CYS A 50 30.01 -38.93 -31.34
C CYS A 50 30.04 -39.19 -32.85
N ALA A 51 31.17 -39.66 -33.37
CA ALA A 51 31.24 -40.17 -34.74
C ALA A 51 30.69 -41.60 -34.79
N GLY A 52 30.04 -41.95 -35.91
CA GLY A 52 29.57 -43.31 -36.16
C GLY A 52 28.09 -43.42 -36.54
N LEU A 53 27.74 -44.51 -37.21
CA LEU A 53 26.37 -44.80 -37.65
C LEU A 53 25.40 -45.03 -36.47
N PRO A 54 25.75 -45.78 -35.40
CA PRO A 54 24.91 -45.93 -34.22
C PRO A 54 24.59 -44.61 -33.54
N ALA A 55 25.59 -43.72 -33.40
CA ALA A 55 25.40 -42.40 -32.79
C ALA A 55 24.39 -41.55 -33.57
N ALA A 56 24.49 -41.55 -34.90
CA ALA A 56 23.54 -40.82 -35.76
C ALA A 56 22.12 -41.39 -35.68
N ARG A 57 21.95 -42.73 -35.70
CA ARG A 57 20.64 -43.39 -35.59
C ARG A 57 19.98 -43.14 -34.23
N VAL A 58 20.74 -43.30 -33.15
CA VAL A 58 20.23 -43.05 -31.81
C VAL A 58 19.95 -41.57 -31.59
N ALA A 59 20.78 -40.64 -32.10
CA ALA A 59 20.49 -39.20 -32.05
C ALA A 59 19.17 -38.85 -32.73
N GLN A 60 18.91 -39.40 -33.92
CA GLN A 60 17.66 -39.21 -34.65
C GLN A 60 16.45 -39.69 -33.83
N ALA A 61 16.55 -40.88 -33.21
CA ALA A 61 15.48 -41.41 -32.37
C ALA A 61 15.25 -40.57 -31.11
N VAL A 62 16.32 -40.07 -30.48
CA VAL A 62 16.24 -39.15 -29.34
C VAL A 62 15.54 -37.86 -29.73
N ASP A 63 15.88 -37.28 -30.88
CA ASP A 63 15.24 -36.07 -31.39
C ASP A 63 13.76 -36.28 -31.66
N GLU A 64 13.40 -37.36 -32.33
CA GLU A 64 12.01 -37.68 -32.65
C GLU A 64 11.18 -37.92 -31.38
N VAL A 65 11.70 -38.69 -30.43
CA VAL A 65 11.02 -38.97 -29.16
C VAL A 65 10.87 -37.72 -28.29
N LEU A 66 11.91 -36.87 -28.19
CA LEU A 66 11.80 -35.61 -27.45
C LEU A 66 10.80 -34.65 -28.11
N ASN A 67 10.79 -34.56 -29.44
CA ASN A 67 9.81 -33.74 -30.16
C ASN A 67 8.38 -34.26 -29.97
N LEU A 68 8.18 -35.58 -29.96
CA LEU A 68 6.88 -36.19 -29.67
C LEU A 68 6.45 -35.95 -28.21
N TYR A 69 7.39 -36.02 -27.26
CA TYR A 69 7.13 -35.76 -25.84
C TYR A 69 6.80 -34.28 -25.57
N ASP A 70 7.59 -33.35 -26.12
CA ASP A 70 7.45 -31.91 -25.90
C ASP A 70 6.22 -31.32 -26.60
N LYS A 71 5.67 -31.98 -27.63
CA LYS A 71 4.37 -31.62 -28.24
C LYS A 71 3.20 -31.71 -27.25
N GLY A 72 3.35 -32.44 -26.15
CA GLY A 72 2.31 -32.54 -25.13
C GLY A 72 1.09 -33.34 -25.58
N VAL A 73 -0.01 -33.12 -24.87
CA VAL A 73 -1.33 -33.73 -25.10
C VAL A 73 -2.34 -32.60 -25.28
N PRO A 74 -2.47 -32.02 -26.49
CA PRO A 74 -3.29 -30.82 -26.70
C PRO A 74 -4.76 -31.01 -26.34
N THR A 75 -5.24 -32.25 -26.44
CA THR A 75 -6.60 -32.71 -26.12
C THR A 75 -6.85 -32.81 -24.61
N ALA A 76 -5.82 -32.70 -23.76
CA ALA A 76 -5.97 -32.70 -22.30
C ALA A 76 -6.37 -31.32 -21.74
N PRO A 77 -6.97 -31.26 -20.53
CA PRO A 77 -7.28 -30.01 -19.83
C PRO A 77 -6.05 -29.10 -19.70
N LEU A 78 -6.24 -27.77 -19.63
CA LEU A 78 -5.18 -26.75 -19.65
C LEU A 78 -4.04 -26.99 -18.63
N GLY A 79 -4.30 -27.67 -17.51
CA GLY A 79 -3.28 -28.05 -16.51
C GLY A 79 -2.54 -29.38 -16.77
N LEU A 80 -3.06 -30.24 -17.64
CA LEU A 80 -2.60 -31.61 -17.93
C LEU A 80 -2.14 -31.79 -19.39
N ARG A 81 -1.90 -30.69 -20.13
CA ARG A 81 -1.38 -30.76 -21.51
C ARG A 81 0.08 -31.20 -21.59
N ASP A 82 0.80 -31.13 -20.49
CA ASP A 82 2.17 -31.63 -20.41
C ASP A 82 2.16 -33.14 -20.12
N VAL A 83 2.94 -33.92 -20.88
CA VAL A 83 2.97 -35.39 -20.76
C VAL A 83 3.36 -35.83 -19.35
N LYS A 84 4.31 -35.13 -18.71
CA LYS A 84 4.73 -35.41 -17.34
C LYS A 84 3.59 -35.15 -16.36
N ARG A 85 2.95 -33.98 -16.43
CA ARG A 85 1.83 -33.62 -15.55
C ARG A 85 0.64 -34.57 -15.70
N LEU A 86 0.31 -34.98 -16.92
CA LEU A 86 -0.76 -35.94 -17.16
C LEU A 86 -0.42 -37.32 -16.57
N ARG A 87 0.80 -37.80 -16.79
CA ARG A 87 1.29 -39.07 -16.23
C ARG A 87 1.33 -39.06 -14.71
N ASP A 88 1.77 -37.95 -14.11
CA ASP A 88 1.80 -37.78 -12.67
C ASP A 88 0.36 -37.75 -12.13
N HIS A 89 -0.55 -36.98 -12.73
CA HIS A 89 -1.98 -36.97 -12.35
C HIS A 89 -2.60 -38.39 -12.33
N ILE A 90 -2.33 -39.21 -13.36
CA ILE A 90 -2.84 -40.58 -13.44
C ILE A 90 -2.19 -41.49 -12.39
N SER A 91 -0.87 -41.36 -12.17
CA SER A 91 -0.12 -42.19 -11.22
C SER A 91 -0.51 -41.96 -9.77
N HIS A 92 -1.00 -40.75 -9.44
CA HIS A 92 -1.49 -40.37 -8.11
C HIS A 92 -2.99 -40.66 -7.92
N GLY A 93 -3.60 -41.48 -8.78
CA GLY A 93 -5.01 -41.87 -8.67
C GLY A 93 -6.01 -40.80 -9.14
N GLY A 94 -5.54 -39.78 -9.85
CA GLY A 94 -6.41 -38.79 -10.46
C GLY A 94 -7.33 -39.41 -11.52
N PRO A 95 -8.56 -38.91 -11.70
CA PRO A 95 -9.48 -39.42 -12.69
C PRO A 95 -8.89 -39.23 -14.10
N LEU A 96 -8.99 -40.27 -14.93
CA LEU A 96 -8.67 -40.16 -16.36
C LEU A 96 -9.52 -39.03 -16.97
N PRO A 97 -8.94 -38.13 -17.77
CA PRO A 97 -9.72 -37.13 -18.49
C PRO A 97 -10.82 -37.82 -19.29
N THR A 98 -12.06 -37.37 -19.11
CA THR A 98 -13.29 -38.08 -19.53
C THR A 98 -13.51 -38.19 -21.05
N GLY A 99 -12.58 -37.67 -21.86
CA GLY A 99 -12.62 -37.80 -23.32
C GLY A 99 -11.86 -39.02 -23.82
N HIS A 100 -12.52 -39.89 -24.59
CA HIS A 100 -11.88 -40.98 -25.35
C HIS A 100 -10.66 -40.50 -26.18
N ASP A 101 -10.61 -39.22 -26.53
CA ASP A 101 -9.54 -38.59 -27.30
C ASP A 101 -8.20 -38.52 -26.57
N VAL A 102 -8.17 -38.39 -25.23
CA VAL A 102 -6.90 -38.29 -24.47
C VAL A 102 -6.19 -39.65 -24.42
N ALA A 103 -6.93 -40.73 -24.16
CA ALA A 103 -6.40 -42.09 -24.20
C ALA A 103 -5.89 -42.45 -25.60
N ALA A 104 -6.66 -42.13 -26.65
CA ALA A 104 -6.25 -42.36 -28.04
C ALA A 104 -4.98 -41.56 -28.41
N THR A 105 -4.86 -40.31 -27.92
CA THR A 105 -3.66 -39.48 -28.12
C THR A 105 -2.44 -40.08 -27.41
N MET A 106 -2.62 -40.64 -26.20
CA MET A 106 -1.55 -41.32 -25.47
C MET A 106 -1.13 -42.63 -26.13
N ASP A 107 -2.06 -43.44 -26.60
CA ASP A 107 -1.74 -44.64 -27.35
C ASP A 107 -1.03 -44.30 -28.67
N ALA A 108 -1.45 -43.23 -29.35
CA ALA A 108 -0.76 -42.73 -30.54
C ALA A 108 0.66 -42.23 -30.22
N LEU A 109 0.85 -41.53 -29.10
CA LEU A 109 2.18 -41.08 -28.66
C LEU A 109 3.10 -42.28 -28.36
N VAL A 110 2.63 -43.26 -27.58
CA VAL A 110 3.40 -44.46 -27.24
C VAL A 110 3.74 -45.25 -28.51
N ARG A 111 2.79 -45.42 -29.43
CA ARG A 111 3.03 -46.08 -30.73
C ARG A 111 4.05 -45.32 -31.58
N ALA A 112 4.00 -43.99 -31.62
CA ALA A 112 4.95 -43.18 -32.37
C ALA A 112 6.36 -43.25 -31.77
N ILE A 113 6.48 -43.22 -30.43
CA ILE A 113 7.77 -43.42 -29.74
C ILE A 113 8.33 -44.82 -30.03
N SER A 114 7.49 -45.84 -29.94
CA SER A 114 7.89 -47.23 -30.23
C SER A 114 8.31 -47.41 -31.70
N ALA A 115 7.63 -46.75 -32.64
CA ALA A 115 8.01 -46.71 -34.05
C ALA A 115 9.38 -46.04 -34.25
N ALA A 116 9.63 -44.89 -33.63
CA ALA A 116 10.93 -44.22 -33.71
C ALA A 116 12.08 -45.08 -33.17
N ILE A 117 11.85 -45.83 -32.08
CA ILE A 117 12.82 -46.79 -31.53
C ILE A 117 13.01 -47.98 -32.48
N THR A 118 11.94 -48.49 -33.09
CA THR A 118 12.00 -49.59 -34.05
C THR A 118 12.77 -49.19 -35.30
N ASP A 119 12.51 -47.99 -35.84
CA ASP A 119 13.22 -47.45 -37.00
C ASP A 119 14.71 -47.25 -36.72
N CYS A 120 15.06 -46.82 -35.50
CA CYS A 120 16.45 -46.75 -35.03
C CYS A 120 17.17 -48.11 -35.10
N LEU A 121 16.48 -49.18 -34.68
CA LEU A 121 17.03 -50.53 -34.60
C LEU A 121 16.87 -51.36 -35.89
N SER A 122 16.15 -50.85 -36.90
CA SER A 122 15.76 -51.61 -38.10
C SER A 122 16.92 -52.21 -38.90
N ASP A 123 18.07 -51.51 -38.92
CA ASP A 123 19.30 -51.93 -39.60
C ASP A 123 20.35 -52.51 -38.63
N ALA A 124 20.00 -52.70 -37.36
CA ALA A 124 20.90 -53.20 -36.32
C ALA A 124 20.92 -54.73 -36.28
N GLY A 125 22.10 -55.33 -36.43
CA GLY A 125 22.33 -56.72 -36.03
C GLY A 125 22.32 -56.85 -34.51
N LEU A 126 21.80 -57.95 -33.97
CA LEU A 126 21.91 -58.29 -32.56
C LEU A 126 22.99 -59.35 -32.38
N ARG A 127 24.01 -59.04 -31.58
CA ARG A 127 25.02 -60.00 -31.14
C ARG A 127 24.87 -60.23 -29.65
N ILE A 128 24.93 -61.48 -29.23
CA ILE A 128 24.92 -61.86 -27.82
C ILE A 128 26.21 -62.63 -27.58
N ALA A 129 27.12 -62.05 -26.79
CA ALA A 129 28.39 -62.67 -26.44
C ALA A 129 28.31 -63.34 -25.06
N ASP A 130 29.02 -64.46 -24.89
CA ASP A 130 29.27 -65.04 -23.57
C ASP A 130 30.14 -64.08 -22.76
N SER A 131 29.85 -63.95 -21.47
CA SER A 131 30.78 -63.24 -20.58
C SER A 131 32.09 -64.03 -20.47
N ASP A 132 33.24 -63.35 -20.45
CA ASP A 132 34.57 -63.97 -20.20
C ASP A 132 34.70 -64.51 -18.75
N THR A 133 33.62 -64.44 -17.97
CA THR A 133 33.47 -64.89 -16.58
C THR A 133 32.55 -66.12 -16.55
N ASP A 134 32.73 -67.05 -15.61
CA ASP A 134 31.82 -68.21 -15.37
C ASP A 134 30.39 -67.78 -14.95
N ALA A 135 29.99 -66.53 -15.18
CA ALA A 135 28.69 -65.96 -14.87
C ALA A 135 27.64 -66.39 -15.91
N PRO A 136 26.40 -66.70 -15.49
CA PRO A 136 25.31 -67.14 -16.37
C PRO A 136 24.69 -66.01 -17.23
N GLU A 137 25.37 -64.86 -17.33
CA GLU A 137 24.90 -63.64 -17.97
C GLU A 137 25.56 -63.46 -19.34
N LEU A 138 24.72 -63.24 -20.35
CA LEU A 138 25.12 -62.95 -21.71
C LEU A 138 25.04 -61.45 -21.96
N TRP A 139 26.00 -60.91 -22.73
CA TRP A 139 26.13 -59.48 -22.97
C TRP A 139 25.60 -59.13 -24.37
N PRO A 140 24.40 -58.52 -24.47
CA PRO A 140 23.86 -58.12 -25.76
C PRO A 140 24.52 -56.83 -26.27
N SER A 141 24.77 -56.81 -27.58
CA SER A 141 25.25 -55.65 -28.32
C SER A 141 24.44 -55.47 -29.60
N PHE A 142 24.16 -54.22 -29.95
CA PHE A 142 23.65 -53.87 -31.28
C PHE A 142 24.81 -53.52 -32.22
N VAL A 143 24.78 -54.03 -33.44
CA VAL A 143 25.82 -53.85 -34.45
C VAL A 143 25.21 -53.15 -35.67
N TRP A 144 25.68 -51.94 -35.97
CA TRP A 144 25.36 -51.29 -37.23
C TRP A 144 26.63 -51.31 -38.10
N GLU A 145 26.55 -51.98 -39.24
CA GLU A 145 27.71 -52.22 -40.12
C GLU A 145 28.87 -52.90 -39.35
N GLU A 146 29.96 -52.20 -39.05
CA GLU A 146 31.12 -52.69 -38.30
C GLU A 146 31.21 -52.10 -36.88
N GLU A 147 30.28 -51.23 -36.49
CA GLU A 147 30.30 -50.55 -35.19
C GLU A 147 29.37 -51.23 -34.17
N GLU A 148 29.92 -51.62 -33.03
CA GLU A 148 29.23 -52.36 -31.97
C GLU A 148 28.91 -51.47 -30.77
N VAL A 149 27.66 -51.49 -30.32
CA VAL A 149 27.16 -50.83 -29.10
C VAL A 149 26.83 -51.88 -28.05
N CYS A 150 27.73 -52.04 -27.07
CA CYS A 150 27.54 -52.97 -25.96
C CYS A 150 26.57 -52.40 -24.91
N LEU A 151 25.49 -53.14 -24.61
CA LEU A 151 24.43 -52.70 -23.69
C LEU A 151 24.73 -53.00 -22.22
N TRP A 152 25.68 -53.89 -21.93
CA TRP A 152 26.10 -54.20 -20.56
C TRP A 152 26.82 -53.00 -19.92
N PRO A 153 26.61 -52.63 -18.64
CA PRO A 153 25.82 -53.32 -17.61
C PRO A 153 24.37 -52.82 -17.51
N PHE A 154 23.90 -51.97 -18.44
CA PHE A 154 22.53 -51.45 -18.41
C PHE A 154 21.50 -52.52 -18.80
N MET A 155 21.90 -53.47 -19.66
CA MET A 155 21.08 -54.60 -20.06
C MET A 155 21.92 -55.87 -20.15
N TYR A 156 21.34 -57.01 -19.79
CA TYR A 156 21.93 -58.34 -19.98
C TYR A 156 20.84 -59.36 -20.32
N VAL A 157 21.25 -60.52 -20.83
CA VAL A 157 20.37 -61.64 -21.17
C VAL A 157 20.80 -62.87 -20.39
N THR A 158 19.87 -63.66 -19.88
CA THR A 158 20.17 -64.94 -19.21
C THR A 158 20.14 -66.11 -20.19
N ALA A 159 20.69 -67.27 -19.80
CA ALA A 159 20.76 -68.47 -20.66
C ALA A 159 19.39 -68.98 -21.17
N ASP A 160 18.29 -68.66 -20.47
CA ASP A 160 16.91 -68.93 -20.87
C ASP A 160 16.33 -67.86 -21.83
N SER A 161 17.17 -66.98 -22.37
CA SER A 161 16.81 -65.87 -23.26
C SER A 161 15.92 -64.79 -22.62
N ALA A 162 15.88 -64.69 -21.28
CA ALA A 162 15.20 -63.59 -20.62
C ALA A 162 16.06 -62.32 -20.63
N TRP A 163 15.44 -61.19 -20.95
CA TRP A 163 16.09 -59.88 -21.02
C TRP A 163 15.95 -59.14 -19.70
N HIS A 164 17.03 -58.54 -19.24
CA HIS A 164 17.06 -57.76 -18.00
C HIS A 164 17.51 -56.34 -18.31
N MET A 165 16.68 -55.34 -17.99
CA MET A 165 16.98 -53.92 -18.21
C MET A 165 17.00 -53.15 -16.89
N TYR A 166 18.07 -52.39 -16.65
CA TYR A 166 18.25 -51.62 -15.41
C TYR A 166 17.06 -50.71 -15.13
N SER A 167 16.59 -50.73 -13.88
CA SER A 167 15.44 -49.95 -13.41
C SER A 167 15.85 -48.92 -12.38
N ASN A 168 16.38 -49.37 -11.25
CA ASN A 168 16.74 -48.58 -10.09
C ASN A 168 17.61 -49.41 -9.14
N PHE A 169 18.11 -48.80 -8.07
CA PHE A 169 18.65 -49.51 -6.93
C PHE A 169 17.54 -49.82 -5.92
N SER A 170 17.55 -51.05 -5.42
CA SER A 170 16.71 -51.49 -4.31
C SER A 170 17.09 -50.78 -3.01
N ARG A 171 16.21 -50.88 -2.02
CA ARG A 171 16.46 -50.39 -0.65
C ARG A 171 17.68 -51.04 0.02
N GLN A 172 18.13 -52.20 -0.47
CA GLN A 172 19.30 -52.94 0.00
C GLN A 172 20.58 -52.62 -0.80
N ASP A 173 20.60 -51.51 -1.53
CA ASP A 173 21.74 -51.05 -2.35
C ASP A 173 22.16 -52.04 -3.46
N ARG A 174 21.24 -52.89 -3.91
CA ARG A 174 21.43 -53.79 -5.06
C ARG A 174 20.73 -53.25 -6.30
N PRO A 175 21.32 -53.33 -7.49
CA PRO A 175 20.65 -52.95 -8.73
C PRO A 175 19.44 -53.87 -8.96
N VAL A 176 18.35 -53.27 -9.43
CA VAL A 176 17.10 -53.93 -9.79
C VAL A 176 16.91 -53.78 -11.30
N PHE A 177 16.59 -54.88 -11.95
CA PHE A 177 16.31 -54.96 -13.37
C PHE A 177 14.83 -55.33 -13.58
N LEU A 178 14.24 -54.78 -14.64
CA LEU A 178 12.99 -55.28 -15.20
C LEU A 178 13.32 -56.49 -16.08
N SER A 179 12.70 -57.64 -15.80
CA SER A 179 12.92 -58.87 -16.59
C SER A 179 11.79 -59.09 -17.59
N PHE A 180 12.14 -59.54 -18.79
CA PHE A 180 11.22 -59.84 -19.89
C PHE A 180 11.49 -61.25 -20.41
N GLY A 181 10.45 -62.09 -20.47
CA GLY A 181 10.61 -63.51 -20.81
C GLY A 181 10.94 -64.43 -19.62
N ALA A 182 11.07 -63.88 -18.41
CA ALA A 182 11.24 -64.64 -17.15
C ALA A 182 9.96 -64.68 -16.31
N GLU A 183 9.88 -65.61 -15.35
CA GLU A 183 8.75 -65.70 -14.39
C GLU A 183 8.64 -64.49 -13.47
N LEU A 184 9.75 -63.81 -13.17
CA LEU A 184 9.81 -62.65 -12.27
C LEU A 184 9.97 -61.35 -13.05
N VAL A 185 9.00 -60.44 -12.93
CA VAL A 185 9.00 -59.10 -13.58
C VAL A 185 10.15 -58.21 -13.08
N ARG A 186 10.66 -58.45 -11.88
CA ARG A 186 11.81 -57.73 -11.30
C ARG A 186 12.79 -58.70 -10.70
N THR A 187 14.07 -58.44 -10.95
CA THR A 187 15.18 -59.26 -10.46
C THR A 187 16.28 -58.35 -9.93
N SER A 188 17.00 -58.84 -8.90
CA SER A 188 18.15 -58.16 -8.33
C SER A 188 19.31 -59.15 -8.39
N PRO A 189 20.17 -59.10 -9.42
CA PRO A 189 21.28 -60.05 -9.54
C PRO A 189 22.19 -59.95 -8.31
N SER A 190 22.66 -61.10 -7.84
CA SER A 190 23.65 -61.20 -6.75
C SER A 190 25.08 -60.95 -7.23
N ASP A 191 25.28 -60.73 -8.54
CA ASP A 191 26.59 -60.53 -9.13
C ASP A 191 27.19 -59.18 -8.70
N GLU A 192 28.33 -59.24 -8.03
CA GLU A 192 29.09 -58.07 -7.62
C GLU A 192 29.69 -57.32 -8.82
N ALA A 193 29.95 -57.99 -9.95
CA ALA A 193 30.51 -57.40 -11.16
C ALA A 193 29.53 -56.43 -11.83
N ILE A 194 28.25 -56.80 -11.95
CA ILE A 194 27.19 -55.89 -12.42
C ILE A 194 27.12 -54.66 -11.51
N SER A 195 27.10 -54.88 -10.19
CA SER A 195 26.96 -53.81 -9.21
C SER A 195 28.16 -52.84 -9.27
N ALA A 196 29.38 -53.37 -9.39
CA ALA A 196 30.59 -52.57 -9.56
C ALA A 196 30.57 -51.76 -10.86
N ALA A 197 30.21 -52.40 -11.98
CA ALA A 197 30.15 -51.75 -13.29
C ALA A 197 29.09 -50.64 -13.33
N LEU A 198 27.88 -50.89 -12.82
CA LEU A 198 26.84 -49.86 -12.71
C LEU A 198 27.26 -48.71 -11.79
N ASN A 199 27.90 -48.99 -10.65
CA ASN A 199 28.32 -47.94 -9.72
C ASN A 199 29.26 -46.91 -10.34
N THR A 200 30.07 -47.28 -11.35
CA THR A 200 30.91 -46.33 -12.09
C THR A 200 30.15 -45.42 -13.05
N LEU A 201 28.93 -45.80 -13.44
CA LEU A 201 28.08 -45.12 -14.42
C LEU A 201 26.91 -44.36 -13.78
N LEU A 202 26.75 -44.49 -12.45
CA LEU A 202 25.66 -43.91 -11.68
C LEU A 202 26.13 -42.68 -10.88
N LYS A 203 25.19 -41.80 -10.57
CA LYS A 203 25.44 -40.65 -9.68
C LYS A 203 25.96 -41.16 -8.32
N ALA A 204 26.97 -40.48 -7.79
CA ALA A 204 27.56 -40.78 -6.49
C ALA A 204 26.49 -40.82 -5.38
N ARG A 205 26.70 -41.67 -4.38
CA ARG A 205 25.82 -41.84 -3.23
C ARG A 205 25.85 -40.56 -2.37
N SER A 206 25.08 -39.55 -2.74
CA SER A 206 24.74 -38.48 -1.81
C SER A 206 23.60 -38.98 -0.95
N SER A 207 23.77 -39.05 0.38
CA SER A 207 22.64 -38.72 1.25
C SER A 207 22.15 -37.37 0.75
N GLY A 208 20.99 -37.36 0.08
CA GLY A 208 20.54 -36.19 -0.67
C GLY A 208 20.55 -34.97 0.25
N PRO A 209 20.87 -33.76 -0.26
CA PRO A 209 20.78 -32.54 0.54
C PRO A 209 19.45 -32.47 1.30
N THR A 210 18.35 -32.92 0.68
CA THR A 210 17.01 -33.01 1.27
C THR A 210 16.88 -33.87 2.54
N LEU A 211 17.58 -35.00 2.66
CA LEU A 211 17.52 -35.84 3.87
C LEU A 211 18.34 -35.21 5.00
N ARG A 212 19.52 -34.68 4.68
CA ARG A 212 20.35 -33.94 5.65
C ARG A 212 19.63 -32.70 6.16
N ASP A 213 18.97 -31.96 5.27
CA ASP A 213 18.14 -30.81 5.64
C ASP A 213 16.98 -31.25 6.53
N PHE A 214 16.32 -32.37 6.22
CA PHE A 214 15.23 -32.89 7.05
C PHE A 214 15.71 -33.34 8.44
N ILE A 215 16.85 -34.01 8.55
CA ILE A 215 17.46 -34.39 9.84
C ILE A 215 17.73 -33.14 10.68
N ASN A 216 18.35 -32.12 10.07
CA ASN A 216 18.65 -30.86 10.76
C ASN A 216 17.38 -30.12 11.17
N ASP A 217 16.34 -30.10 10.31
CA ASP A 217 15.05 -29.50 10.63
C ASP A 217 14.38 -30.20 11.82
N VAL A 218 14.35 -31.55 11.82
CA VAL A 218 13.78 -32.32 12.93
C VAL A 218 14.51 -32.02 14.23
N ARG A 219 15.84 -31.96 14.23
CA ARG A 219 16.62 -31.59 15.42
C ARG A 219 16.19 -30.23 15.98
N LEU A 220 16.15 -29.20 15.12
CA LEU A 220 15.75 -27.83 15.49
C LEU A 220 14.29 -27.74 15.93
N ASP A 221 13.42 -28.57 15.36
CA ASP A 221 12.00 -28.61 15.72
C ASP A 221 11.80 -29.29 17.08
N LEU A 222 12.55 -30.37 17.38
CA LEU A 222 12.49 -31.07 18.67
C LEU A 222 13.05 -30.23 19.83
N GLU A 223 14.11 -29.45 19.61
CA GLU A 223 14.66 -28.50 20.60
C GLU A 223 13.58 -27.58 21.19
N GLY A 224 12.56 -27.20 20.38
CA GLY A 224 11.46 -26.36 20.85
C GLY A 224 10.49 -27.01 21.84
N PHE A 225 10.51 -28.35 21.95
CA PHE A 225 9.66 -29.14 22.84
C PHE A 225 10.46 -29.96 23.86
N ALA A 226 11.78 -29.94 23.76
CA ALA A 226 12.69 -30.66 24.64
C ALA A 226 12.87 -29.94 25.98
N ASP A 227 13.39 -30.66 26.97
CA ASP A 227 13.87 -30.08 28.23
C ASP A 227 15.14 -29.23 28.01
N GLU A 228 15.31 -28.14 28.77
CA GLU A 228 16.40 -27.15 28.54
C GLU A 228 17.82 -27.77 28.64
N ASP A 229 17.97 -28.88 29.36
CA ASP A 229 19.23 -29.59 29.59
C ASP A 229 19.39 -30.87 28.73
N SER A 230 18.55 -31.10 27.71
CA SER A 230 18.52 -32.36 26.96
C SER A 230 18.62 -32.19 25.44
N ASP A 231 19.80 -32.49 24.88
CA ASP A 231 19.99 -32.57 23.43
C ASP A 231 19.39 -33.87 22.83
N PRO A 232 18.65 -33.78 21.70
CA PRO A 232 18.18 -34.96 20.97
C PRO A 232 19.35 -35.80 20.42
N LEU A 233 19.41 -37.09 20.79
CA LEU A 233 20.40 -38.03 20.29
C LEU A 233 19.93 -38.64 18.98
N TYR A 234 20.78 -38.53 17.96
CA TYR A 234 20.52 -38.98 16.59
C TYR A 234 21.07 -40.38 16.31
N SER A 235 20.32 -41.18 15.57
CA SER A 235 20.78 -42.46 15.01
C SER A 235 20.25 -42.68 13.59
N GLU A 236 21.10 -43.16 12.69
CA GLU A 236 20.71 -43.53 11.31
C GLU A 236 20.09 -44.92 11.26
N HIS A 237 19.06 -45.08 10.42
CA HIS A 237 18.38 -46.35 10.19
C HIS A 237 18.26 -46.64 8.69
N GLU A 238 18.17 -47.92 8.30
CA GLU A 238 18.11 -48.32 6.87
C GLU A 238 16.96 -47.67 6.08
N GLN A 239 15.90 -47.19 6.75
CA GLN A 239 14.71 -46.59 6.13
C GLN A 239 14.48 -45.12 6.55
N GLY A 240 15.44 -44.47 7.20
CA GLY A 240 15.27 -43.12 7.73
C GLY A 240 16.25 -42.80 8.86
N PHE A 241 15.76 -42.13 9.89
CA PHE A 241 16.54 -41.79 11.08
C PHE A 241 15.62 -41.72 12.29
N GLU A 242 16.21 -41.75 13.48
CA GLU A 242 15.47 -41.64 14.74
C GLU A 242 16.14 -40.65 15.69
N TYR A 243 15.31 -40.12 16.59
CA TYR A 243 15.76 -39.30 17.70
C TYR A 243 15.32 -39.89 19.04
N TYR A 244 16.27 -39.92 19.98
CA TYR A 244 16.00 -40.16 21.39
C TYR A 244 16.12 -38.85 22.15
N TRP A 245 15.08 -38.45 22.86
CA TRP A 245 15.02 -37.12 23.47
C TRP A 245 14.05 -37.09 24.65
N LYS A 246 14.10 -36.03 25.45
CA LYS A 246 13.21 -35.83 26.60
C LYS A 246 12.24 -34.69 26.32
N LYS A 247 10.96 -35.00 26.25
CA LYS A 247 9.90 -34.00 26.06
C LYS A 247 9.58 -33.30 27.38
N ALA A 248 9.45 -31.97 27.34
CA ALA A 248 8.95 -31.19 28.47
C ALA A 248 7.43 -31.38 28.63
N THR A 249 6.97 -31.70 29.85
CA THR A 249 5.54 -31.98 30.09
C THR A 249 4.71 -30.75 30.49
N GLY A 250 5.34 -29.60 30.72
CA GLY A 250 4.65 -28.33 31.05
C GLY A 250 4.10 -28.23 32.48
N GLU A 251 4.31 -29.25 33.33
CA GLU A 251 3.96 -29.26 34.75
C GLU A 251 5.23 -29.52 35.61
N GLY A 252 5.92 -28.44 35.99
CA GLY A 252 7.15 -28.53 36.80
C GLY A 252 8.36 -29.07 36.04
N SER A 253 9.32 -29.70 36.75
CA SER A 253 10.53 -30.31 36.17
C SER A 253 10.28 -31.72 35.59
N GLY A 254 9.06 -32.00 35.14
CA GLY A 254 8.68 -33.29 34.59
C GLY A 254 9.19 -33.46 33.16
N THR A 255 9.86 -34.57 32.88
CA THR A 255 10.31 -34.93 31.54
C THR A 255 9.79 -36.32 31.14
N GLU A 256 9.44 -36.48 29.87
CA GLU A 256 9.02 -37.77 29.31
C GLU A 256 10.07 -38.23 28.28
N PRO A 257 10.79 -39.35 28.51
CA PRO A 257 11.70 -39.90 27.52
C PRO A 257 10.92 -40.44 26.32
N ARG A 258 11.32 -40.05 25.12
CA ARG A 258 10.68 -40.41 23.85
C ARG A 258 11.68 -40.92 22.84
N ARG A 259 11.19 -41.77 21.95
CA ARG A 259 11.87 -42.24 20.75
C ARG A 259 10.91 -42.06 19.58
N ASP A 260 11.32 -41.28 18.58
CA ASP A 260 10.50 -40.99 17.41
C ASP A 260 11.31 -41.30 16.13
N TYR A 261 10.66 -41.94 15.15
CA TYR A 261 11.28 -42.36 13.89
C TYR A 261 10.76 -41.51 12.72
N PHE A 262 11.66 -41.14 11.82
CA PHE A 262 11.39 -40.20 10.73
C PHE A 262 11.97 -40.73 9.41
N ARG A 263 11.32 -40.38 8.29
CA ARG A 263 11.83 -40.68 6.96
C ARG A 263 11.36 -39.69 5.90
N LEU A 264 12.00 -39.75 4.74
CA LEU A 264 11.43 -39.19 3.51
C LEU A 264 10.61 -40.27 2.80
N GLY A 265 9.31 -40.05 2.68
CA GLY A 265 8.37 -40.86 1.91
C GLY A 265 8.48 -40.64 0.40
N PRO A 266 7.54 -41.19 -0.38
CA PRO A 266 7.42 -40.91 -1.82
C PRO A 266 7.38 -39.39 -2.08
N ASP A 267 8.02 -38.93 -3.15
CA ASP A 267 8.12 -37.50 -3.51
C ASP A 267 8.80 -36.58 -2.47
N ASN A 268 9.64 -37.14 -1.59
CA ASN A 268 10.30 -36.44 -0.48
C ASN A 268 9.32 -35.87 0.57
N THR A 269 8.14 -36.47 0.72
CA THR A 269 7.24 -36.13 1.83
C THR A 269 7.92 -36.44 3.16
N ARG A 270 7.80 -35.53 4.13
CA ARG A 270 8.35 -35.73 5.48
C ARG A 270 7.36 -36.58 6.27
N GLU A 271 7.81 -37.72 6.77
CA GLU A 271 6.95 -38.68 7.47
C GLU A 271 7.51 -39.02 8.85
N TRP A 272 6.60 -39.30 9.79
CA TRP A 272 6.87 -39.82 11.13
C TRP A 272 6.14 -41.15 11.32
N GLU A 273 6.75 -42.10 12.01
CA GLU A 273 6.15 -43.40 12.32
C GLU A 273 5.23 -43.29 13.53
N ALA A 274 3.91 -43.28 13.28
CA ALA A 274 2.91 -43.41 14.32
C ALA A 274 2.58 -44.90 14.57
N GLU A 275 1.84 -45.19 15.64
CA GLU A 275 1.33 -46.55 15.91
C GLU A 275 0.48 -47.13 14.76
N SER A 276 -0.20 -46.26 14.01
CA SER A 276 -1.01 -46.59 12.83
C SER A 276 -0.20 -46.67 11.53
N GLY A 277 1.13 -46.51 11.59
CA GLY A 277 2.03 -46.45 10.45
C GLY A 277 2.54 -45.04 10.15
N TRP A 278 3.12 -44.87 8.96
CA TRP A 278 3.74 -43.62 8.54
C TRP A 278 2.70 -42.54 8.24
N VAL A 279 2.82 -41.40 8.92
CA VAL A 279 1.94 -40.24 8.76
C VAL A 279 2.75 -38.99 8.43
N PRO A 280 2.12 -37.94 7.85
CA PRO A 280 2.81 -36.68 7.59
C PRO A 280 3.45 -36.06 8.85
N TYR A 281 4.63 -35.47 8.70
CA TYR A 281 5.35 -34.81 9.80
C TYR A 281 4.56 -33.67 10.45
N SER A 282 3.67 -33.00 9.70
CA SER A 282 2.75 -32.00 10.25
C SER A 282 1.79 -32.60 11.30
N THR A 283 1.35 -33.84 11.11
CA THR A 283 0.52 -34.58 12.08
C THR A 283 1.30 -34.86 13.36
N TYR A 284 2.58 -35.21 13.25
CA TYR A 284 3.47 -35.38 14.40
C TYR A 284 3.56 -34.11 15.24
N LEU A 285 3.88 -32.96 14.63
CA LEU A 285 4.02 -31.69 15.34
C LEU A 285 2.70 -31.25 16.01
N ARG A 286 1.55 -31.48 15.37
CA ARG A 286 0.22 -31.21 15.99
C ARG A 286 -0.02 -32.06 17.23
N ARG A 287 0.31 -33.35 17.16
CA ARG A 287 0.22 -34.26 18.32
C ARG A 287 1.20 -33.83 19.42
N LEU A 288 2.42 -33.48 19.04
CA LEU A 288 3.47 -33.08 19.97
C LEU A 288 3.08 -31.82 20.76
N ALA A 289 2.56 -30.81 20.06
CA ALA A 289 2.11 -29.55 20.61
C ALA A 289 0.75 -29.62 21.34
N ASN A 290 0.03 -30.76 21.31
CA ASN A 290 -1.35 -30.85 21.79
C ASN A 290 -2.24 -29.74 21.17
N TRP A 291 -2.36 -29.79 19.84
CA TRP A 291 -2.97 -28.75 19.01
C TRP A 291 -4.33 -28.21 19.51
N PRO A 292 -5.29 -29.05 19.94
CA PRO A 292 -6.56 -28.56 20.46
C PRO A 292 -6.40 -27.69 21.72
N VAL A 293 -5.54 -28.10 22.65
CA VAL A 293 -5.28 -27.35 23.88
C VAL A 293 -4.61 -26.00 23.59
N VAL A 294 -3.68 -25.96 22.63
CA VAL A 294 -3.08 -24.70 22.18
C VAL A 294 -4.15 -23.78 21.59
N ALA A 295 -5.01 -24.29 20.71
CA ALA A 295 -6.09 -23.51 20.10
C ALA A 295 -7.04 -22.92 21.17
N THR A 296 -7.47 -23.73 22.14
CA THR A 296 -8.31 -23.27 23.26
C THR A 296 -7.64 -22.18 24.09
N ARG A 297 -6.37 -22.37 24.47
CA ARG A 297 -5.62 -21.39 25.31
C ARG A 297 -5.36 -20.07 24.56
N LEU A 298 -5.05 -20.15 23.26
CA LEU A 298 -4.92 -18.96 22.41
C LEU A 298 -6.26 -18.22 22.27
N ARG A 299 -7.37 -18.93 22.01
CA ARG A 299 -8.71 -18.32 21.94
C ARG A 299 -9.06 -17.58 23.24
N GLN A 300 -8.86 -18.21 24.40
CA GLN A 300 -9.11 -17.58 25.70
C GLN A 300 -8.25 -16.33 25.92
N THR A 301 -7.00 -16.34 25.47
CA THR A 301 -6.10 -15.19 25.55
C THR A 301 -6.56 -14.05 24.63
N LEU A 302 -7.05 -14.39 23.43
CA LEU A 302 -7.60 -13.44 22.47
C LEU A 302 -8.91 -12.81 22.94
N GLU A 303 -9.80 -13.58 23.57
CA GLU A 303 -11.02 -13.06 24.20
C GLU A 303 -10.71 -12.06 25.32
N LYS A 304 -9.71 -12.36 26.16
CA LYS A 304 -9.24 -11.39 27.18
C LYS A 304 -8.68 -10.13 26.53
N THR A 305 -7.96 -10.27 25.41
CA THR A 305 -7.40 -9.13 24.67
C THR A 305 -8.51 -8.28 24.06
N GLU A 306 -9.52 -8.89 23.45
CA GLU A 306 -10.70 -8.21 22.90
C GLU A 306 -11.50 -7.50 24.00
N ALA A 307 -11.73 -8.16 25.14
CA ALA A 307 -12.40 -7.56 26.29
C ALA A 307 -11.63 -6.35 26.82
N ARG A 308 -10.29 -6.43 26.91
CA ARG A 308 -9.45 -5.30 27.29
C ARG A 308 -9.57 -4.14 26.30
N LEU A 309 -9.49 -4.40 24.99
CA LEU A 309 -9.66 -3.38 23.95
C LEU A 309 -11.04 -2.71 24.04
N ALA A 310 -12.09 -3.49 24.31
CA ALA A 310 -13.44 -2.95 24.49
C ALA A 310 -13.57 -2.08 25.76
N THR A 311 -12.89 -2.44 26.85
CA THR A 311 -12.82 -1.61 28.06
C THR A 311 -12.01 -0.33 27.82
N GLU A 312 -10.84 -0.42 27.17
CA GLU A 312 -10.03 0.74 26.78
C GLU A 312 -10.85 1.72 25.92
N GLU A 313 -11.62 1.21 24.95
CA GLU A 313 -12.53 2.03 24.13
C GLU A 313 -13.69 2.63 24.95
N ARG A 314 -14.24 1.89 25.91
CA ARG A 314 -15.31 2.41 26.78
C ARG A 314 -14.81 3.53 27.68
N GLU A 315 -13.62 3.37 28.26
CA GLU A 315 -13.02 4.36 29.16
C GLU A 315 -12.55 5.61 28.42
N SER A 316 -11.96 5.45 27.22
CA SER A 316 -11.49 6.57 26.42
C SER A 316 -12.61 7.31 25.69
N LEU A 317 -13.51 6.57 25.01
CA LEU A 317 -14.50 7.13 24.10
C LEU A 317 -15.92 7.21 24.68
N GLY A 318 -16.16 6.64 25.86
CA GLY A 318 -17.53 6.40 26.35
C GLY A 318 -18.28 5.34 25.55
N TRP A 319 -17.59 4.62 24.65
CA TRP A 319 -18.22 3.69 23.70
C TRP A 319 -18.88 2.52 24.43
N ALA A 320 -20.20 2.48 24.42
CA ALA A 320 -20.97 1.34 24.89
C ALA A 320 -21.25 0.41 23.71
N PRO A 321 -20.65 -0.79 23.62
CA PRO A 321 -20.97 -1.73 22.56
C PRO A 321 -22.45 -2.11 22.66
N GLY A 322 -23.27 -1.52 21.82
CA GLY A 322 -24.66 -1.96 21.61
C GLY A 322 -24.66 -3.33 20.96
N GLN A 323 -25.63 -4.18 21.31
CA GLN A 323 -25.85 -5.52 20.72
C GLN A 323 -26.10 -5.53 19.20
N ARG A 324 -26.02 -4.40 18.49
CA ARG A 324 -26.51 -4.22 17.11
C ARG A 324 -25.44 -3.91 16.05
N GLY A 325 -24.19 -3.63 16.42
CA GLY A 325 -23.18 -3.24 15.42
C GLY A 325 -22.39 -4.43 14.88
N THR A 326 -22.34 -4.58 13.56
CA THR A 326 -21.45 -5.58 12.93
C THR A 326 -20.03 -5.01 12.79
N THR A 327 -19.01 -5.81 13.12
CA THR A 327 -17.63 -5.45 12.81
C THR A 327 -17.47 -5.43 11.29
N ARG A 328 -17.29 -4.25 10.70
CA ARG A 328 -17.08 -4.11 9.25
C ARG A 328 -15.73 -4.66 8.84
N MET A 329 -15.74 -5.46 7.77
CA MET A 329 -14.53 -6.03 7.21
C MET A 329 -13.67 -4.91 6.60
N ALA A 330 -12.39 -4.86 6.95
CA ALA A 330 -11.48 -3.88 6.38
C ALA A 330 -11.16 -4.22 4.92
N ARG A 331 -11.11 -3.20 4.06
CA ARG A 331 -10.57 -3.32 2.69
C ARG A 331 -9.07 -3.11 2.70
N VAL A 332 -8.37 -3.85 1.84
CA VAL A 332 -6.92 -3.89 1.81
C VAL A 332 -6.43 -3.91 0.37
N ILE A 333 -5.43 -3.09 0.06
CA ILE A 333 -4.69 -3.15 -1.19
C ILE A 333 -3.38 -3.89 -0.95
N VAL A 334 -3.23 -5.06 -1.57
CA VAL A 334 -2.04 -5.92 -1.44
C VAL A 334 -1.14 -5.73 -2.66
N SER A 335 0.13 -5.40 -2.45
CA SER A 335 1.14 -5.25 -3.51
C SER A 335 2.47 -5.90 -3.08
N ASP A 336 3.33 -6.20 -4.06
CA ASP A 336 4.74 -6.52 -3.78
C ASP A 336 5.49 -5.23 -3.35
N MET A 337 6.68 -5.37 -2.76
CA MET A 337 7.42 -4.22 -2.18
C MET A 337 7.72 -3.08 -3.16
N ASP A 338 7.88 -3.40 -4.45
CA ASP A 338 8.11 -2.46 -5.54
C ASP A 338 6.81 -1.79 -6.04
N GLY A 339 5.65 -2.15 -5.47
CA GLY A 339 4.34 -1.68 -5.88
C GLY A 339 3.73 -2.46 -7.04
N SER A 340 4.41 -3.51 -7.55
CA SER A 340 3.85 -4.38 -8.58
C SER A 340 2.78 -5.32 -8.01
N ASN A 341 2.01 -5.95 -8.91
CA ASN A 341 0.99 -6.96 -8.56
C ASN A 341 -0.06 -6.49 -7.53
N SER A 342 -0.49 -5.23 -7.64
CA SER A 342 -1.50 -4.63 -6.77
C SER A 342 -2.87 -5.31 -6.93
N LEU A 343 -3.51 -5.62 -5.80
CA LEU A 343 -4.86 -6.18 -5.74
C LEU A 343 -5.64 -5.53 -4.60
N ASP A 344 -6.86 -5.09 -4.91
CA ASP A 344 -7.85 -4.70 -3.91
C ASP A 344 -8.67 -5.92 -3.47
N CYS A 345 -8.66 -6.22 -2.17
CA CYS A 345 -9.39 -7.33 -1.58
C CYS A 345 -9.85 -7.02 -0.15
N SER A 346 -10.64 -7.92 0.45
CA SER A 346 -10.96 -7.82 1.87
C SER A 346 -9.81 -8.32 2.74
N PHE A 347 -9.83 -7.95 4.02
CA PHE A 347 -8.89 -8.50 5.00
C PHE A 347 -9.03 -10.01 5.16
N SER A 348 -10.23 -10.58 4.96
CA SER A 348 -10.43 -12.03 4.96
C SER A 348 -9.68 -12.69 3.80
N ASP A 349 -9.78 -12.12 2.60
CA ASP A 349 -9.07 -12.64 1.42
C ASP A 349 -7.54 -12.57 1.60
N LEU A 350 -7.04 -11.56 2.33
CA LEU A 350 -5.63 -11.49 2.71
C LEU A 350 -5.24 -12.67 3.60
N ILE A 351 -6.09 -13.04 4.56
CA ILE A 351 -5.86 -14.19 5.44
C ILE A 351 -5.89 -15.51 4.66
N ASP A 352 -6.84 -15.68 3.74
CA ASP A 352 -6.90 -16.87 2.89
C ASP A 352 -5.61 -17.03 2.05
N ARG A 353 -5.04 -15.91 1.59
CA ARG A 353 -3.73 -15.92 0.91
C ARG A 353 -2.56 -16.25 1.82
N VAL A 354 -2.61 -15.84 3.09
CA VAL A 354 -1.61 -16.26 4.08
C VAL A 354 -1.64 -17.78 4.23
N ASP A 355 -2.81 -18.41 4.20
CA ASP A 355 -2.91 -19.87 4.19
C ASP A 355 -2.30 -20.48 2.93
N GLU A 356 -2.57 -19.92 1.74
CA GLU A 356 -1.92 -20.36 0.50
C GLU A 356 -0.39 -20.30 0.60
N TYR A 357 0.15 -19.24 1.23
CA TYR A 357 1.60 -19.09 1.45
C TYR A 357 2.16 -20.11 2.43
N LEU A 358 1.42 -20.46 3.47
CA LEU A 358 1.81 -21.49 4.44
C LEU A 358 1.86 -22.87 3.77
N GLN A 359 0.97 -23.15 2.80
CA GLN A 359 0.95 -24.43 2.07
C GLN A 359 1.98 -24.52 0.94
N ALA A 360 2.33 -23.41 0.30
CA ALA A 360 3.10 -23.43 -0.94
C ALA A 360 4.59 -23.83 -0.78
N ASN A 361 5.11 -23.99 0.45
CA ASN A 361 6.48 -24.41 0.81
C ASN A 361 7.56 -24.04 -0.23
N ARG A 362 7.65 -22.75 -0.58
CA ARG A 362 8.40 -22.25 -1.74
C ARG A 362 9.93 -22.11 -1.52
N GLY A 363 10.45 -22.60 -0.39
CA GLY A 363 11.84 -22.35 0.01
C GLY A 363 12.17 -20.87 0.24
N GLN A 364 11.15 -20.03 0.44
CA GLN A 364 11.30 -18.62 0.79
C GLN A 364 10.36 -18.24 1.93
N THR A 365 10.89 -17.62 2.99
CA THR A 365 10.07 -17.05 4.08
C THR A 365 9.26 -15.87 3.51
N GLN A 366 7.99 -15.80 3.84
CA GLN A 366 7.11 -14.70 3.42
C GLN A 366 6.92 -13.72 4.57
N VAL A 367 7.05 -12.42 4.30
CA VAL A 367 6.72 -11.36 5.25
C VAL A 367 5.64 -10.47 4.65
N VAL A 368 4.50 -10.35 5.33
CA VAL A 368 3.36 -9.52 4.92
C VAL A 368 3.24 -8.34 5.87
N PHE A 369 3.43 -7.12 5.35
CA PHE A 369 3.31 -5.89 6.12
C PHE A 369 1.92 -5.29 6.02
N ILE A 370 1.17 -5.29 7.11
CA ILE A 370 -0.10 -4.59 7.22
C ILE A 370 0.19 -3.13 7.56
N ASN A 371 -0.01 -2.25 6.58
CA ASN A 371 0.16 -0.81 6.73
C ASN A 371 -1.21 -0.11 6.78
N GLY A 372 -1.26 1.06 7.40
CA GLY A 372 -2.45 1.91 7.41
C GLY A 372 -2.39 2.90 8.56
N GLU A 373 -3.23 3.93 8.49
CA GLU A 373 -3.22 5.03 9.45
C GLU A 373 -3.60 4.60 10.89
N ALA A 374 -3.30 5.45 11.86
CA ALA A 374 -3.70 5.21 13.24
C ALA A 374 -5.22 5.26 13.38
N GLY A 375 -5.84 4.22 13.96
CA GLY A 375 -7.30 4.15 14.13
C GLY A 375 -8.06 3.56 12.93
N ILE A 376 -7.36 3.11 11.89
CA ILE A 376 -7.96 2.47 10.71
C ILE A 376 -8.51 1.05 10.94
N GLY A 377 -8.21 0.44 12.10
CA GLY A 377 -8.77 -0.87 12.49
C GLY A 377 -7.84 -2.09 12.39
N LYS A 378 -6.53 -1.92 12.13
CA LYS A 378 -5.53 -3.01 12.03
C LYS A 378 -5.59 -4.02 13.19
N THR A 379 -5.45 -3.54 14.42
CA THR A 379 -5.46 -4.36 15.64
C THR A 379 -6.73 -5.20 15.74
N ARG A 380 -7.91 -4.62 15.50
CA ARG A 380 -9.18 -5.34 15.56
C ARG A 380 -9.28 -6.42 14.48
N ALA A 381 -8.85 -6.11 13.25
CA ALA A 381 -8.86 -7.07 12.16
C ALA A 381 -7.94 -8.27 12.45
N MET A 382 -6.74 -8.04 12.98
CA MET A 382 -5.79 -9.10 13.34
C MET A 382 -6.27 -9.96 14.51
N VAL A 383 -6.80 -9.34 15.57
CA VAL A 383 -7.34 -10.07 16.74
C VAL A 383 -8.55 -10.91 16.33
N GLU A 384 -9.46 -10.36 15.53
CA GLU A 384 -10.64 -11.10 15.08
C GLU A 384 -10.26 -12.28 14.16
N ALA A 385 -9.32 -12.08 13.23
CA ALA A 385 -8.79 -13.14 12.39
C ALA A 385 -8.17 -14.28 13.21
N ALA A 386 -7.33 -13.95 14.20
CA ALA A 386 -6.71 -14.94 15.07
C ALA A 386 -7.74 -15.66 15.95
N LYS A 387 -8.72 -14.94 16.49
CA LYS A 387 -9.78 -15.49 17.35
C LYS A 387 -10.68 -16.45 16.57
N SER A 388 -11.12 -16.03 15.39
CA SER A 388 -11.91 -16.84 14.47
C SER A 388 -11.16 -18.12 14.11
N ARG A 389 -9.87 -18.01 13.74
CA ARG A 389 -9.03 -19.16 13.41
C ARG A 389 -8.88 -20.14 14.58
N ALA A 390 -8.57 -19.65 15.77
CA ALA A 390 -8.43 -20.49 16.96
C ALA A 390 -9.73 -21.24 17.27
N ARG A 391 -10.89 -20.59 17.10
CA ARG A 391 -12.21 -21.20 17.29
C ARG A 391 -12.50 -22.29 16.27
N THR A 392 -12.21 -22.07 14.99
CA THR A 392 -12.38 -23.09 13.94
C THR A 392 -11.53 -24.33 14.23
N VAL A 393 -10.26 -24.14 14.59
CA VAL A 393 -9.34 -25.25 14.91
C VAL A 393 -9.80 -26.02 16.15
N GLU A 394 -10.26 -25.32 17.20
CA GLU A 394 -10.82 -25.94 18.40
C GLU A 394 -12.06 -26.79 18.10
N GLN A 395 -12.98 -26.28 17.27
CA GLN A 395 -14.22 -26.98 16.93
C GLN A 395 -13.98 -28.21 16.06
N SER A 396 -13.01 -28.17 15.14
CA SER A 396 -12.64 -29.30 14.29
C SER A 396 -11.82 -30.37 15.00
N ALA A 397 -11.42 -30.17 16.27
CA ALA A 397 -10.67 -31.16 17.04
C ALA A 397 -11.53 -32.35 17.51
N GLY A 398 -12.87 -32.26 17.39
CA GLY A 398 -13.80 -33.32 17.77
C GLY A 398 -14.12 -34.33 16.66
N ASP A 399 -13.79 -34.02 15.40
CA ASP A 399 -13.97 -34.91 14.25
C ASP A 399 -12.63 -35.61 13.93
N GLU A 400 -12.66 -36.86 13.46
CA GLU A 400 -11.45 -37.62 13.08
C GLU A 400 -10.59 -36.94 11.99
N ASP A 401 -11.16 -35.92 11.33
CA ASP A 401 -10.52 -35.08 10.33
C ASP A 401 -10.12 -33.73 10.96
N VAL A 402 -9.02 -33.71 11.72
CA VAL A 402 -8.48 -32.50 12.35
C VAL A 402 -8.23 -31.46 11.24
N SER A 403 -9.05 -30.41 11.21
CA SER A 403 -8.95 -29.31 10.24
C SER A 403 -7.49 -28.94 9.97
N GLY A 404 -7.07 -29.08 8.71
CA GLY A 404 -5.71 -28.83 8.23
C GLY A 404 -5.21 -27.40 8.44
N LEU A 405 -6.01 -26.51 9.04
CA LEU A 405 -5.73 -25.08 9.14
C LEU A 405 -4.62 -24.73 10.16
N PRO A 406 -3.78 -23.73 9.85
CA PRO A 406 -2.77 -23.20 10.75
C PRO A 406 -3.35 -22.24 11.80
N LEU A 407 -2.71 -22.16 12.98
CA LEU A 407 -3.06 -21.20 14.04
C LEU A 407 -2.36 -19.86 13.85
N PHE A 408 -2.98 -18.78 14.32
CA PHE A 408 -2.41 -17.44 14.30
C PHE A 408 -2.01 -17.03 15.71
N LEU A 409 -0.70 -16.83 15.92
CA LEU A 409 -0.18 -16.33 17.17
C LEU A 409 -0.16 -14.80 17.13
N TYR A 410 -1.12 -14.18 17.83
CA TYR A 410 -1.18 -12.73 17.98
C TYR A 410 -0.19 -12.26 19.05
N VAL A 411 0.64 -11.30 18.68
CA VAL A 411 1.69 -10.72 19.52
C VAL A 411 1.56 -9.20 19.49
N ARG A 412 1.35 -8.58 20.66
CA ARG A 412 1.24 -7.13 20.81
C ARG A 412 2.60 -6.58 21.22
N SER A 413 3.19 -5.71 20.41
CA SER A 413 4.46 -5.04 20.75
C SER A 413 4.30 -3.70 21.47
N THR A 414 3.07 -3.21 21.61
CA THR A 414 2.84 -1.90 22.20
C THR A 414 3.24 -1.85 23.68
N GLY A 415 4.14 -0.94 24.06
CA GLY A 415 4.65 -0.80 25.43
C GLY A 415 5.93 -1.60 25.75
N GLN A 416 6.52 -2.30 24.77
CA GLN A 416 7.66 -3.23 24.95
C GLN A 416 8.95 -2.79 24.23
N VAL A 417 9.25 -1.50 24.23
CA VAL A 417 10.25 -0.82 23.35
C VAL A 417 11.70 -1.22 23.57
N LEU A 418 12.00 -1.98 24.61
CA LEU A 418 13.32 -2.51 24.91
C LEU A 418 13.38 -4.05 24.84
N ASP A 419 12.25 -4.69 24.56
CA ASP A 419 12.17 -6.15 24.51
C ASP A 419 12.52 -6.65 23.11
N SER A 420 13.26 -7.76 23.08
CA SER A 420 13.55 -8.46 21.83
C SER A 420 12.32 -9.23 21.35
N LEU A 421 12.14 -9.44 20.04
CA LEU A 421 11.03 -10.24 19.51
C LEU A 421 10.87 -11.62 20.21
N PRO A 422 11.94 -12.38 20.51
CA PRO A 422 11.85 -13.61 21.31
C PRO A 422 11.20 -13.42 22.69
N THR A 423 11.49 -12.32 23.38
CA THR A 423 10.88 -11.97 24.67
C THR A 423 9.38 -11.75 24.53
N VAL A 424 8.96 -11.00 23.50
CA VAL A 424 7.55 -10.69 23.23
C VAL A 424 6.77 -11.95 22.86
N VAL A 425 7.35 -12.81 22.01
CA VAL A 425 6.76 -14.10 21.62
C VAL A 425 6.62 -15.01 22.84
N SER A 426 7.66 -15.10 23.68
CA SER A 426 7.64 -15.92 24.90
C SER A 426 6.54 -15.44 25.86
N GLY A 427 6.35 -14.13 26.00
CA GLY A 427 5.23 -13.56 26.77
C GLY A 427 3.86 -13.94 26.20
N ALA A 428 3.70 -13.95 24.87
CA ALA A 428 2.45 -14.31 24.21
C ALA A 428 2.07 -15.79 24.37
N VAL A 429 3.06 -16.69 24.40
CA VAL A 429 2.83 -18.14 24.57
C VAL A 429 2.92 -18.62 26.01
N ALA A 430 3.30 -17.78 26.98
CA ALA A 430 3.37 -18.16 28.39
C ALA A 430 2.05 -18.75 28.92
N SER A 431 0.90 -18.29 28.43
CA SER A 431 -0.42 -18.82 28.80
C SER A 431 -0.69 -20.22 28.24
N THR A 432 0.00 -20.63 27.17
CA THR A 432 -0.15 -21.97 26.60
C THR A 432 0.56 -23.02 27.43
N ARG A 433 1.58 -22.68 28.23
CA ARG A 433 2.38 -23.60 29.10
C ARG A 433 3.12 -24.73 28.40
N ASN A 434 2.87 -24.97 27.11
CA ASN A 434 3.41 -26.09 26.33
C ASN A 434 4.14 -25.64 25.06
N LEU A 435 4.28 -24.32 24.85
CA LEU A 435 5.04 -23.75 23.75
C LEU A 435 6.08 -22.77 24.28
N THR A 436 7.23 -22.76 23.61
CA THR A 436 8.34 -21.82 23.78
C THR A 436 8.52 -21.02 22.49
N ASP A 437 9.36 -19.98 22.48
CA ASP A 437 9.73 -19.29 21.22
C ASP A 437 10.29 -20.26 20.16
N ALA A 438 11.14 -21.21 20.57
CA ALA A 438 11.66 -22.25 19.69
C ALA A 438 10.55 -23.19 19.15
N GLY A 439 9.59 -23.58 20.01
CA GLY A 439 8.42 -24.35 19.59
C GLY A 439 7.52 -23.60 18.59
N VAL A 440 7.34 -22.29 18.77
CA VAL A 440 6.61 -21.44 17.80
C VAL A 440 7.35 -21.41 16.46
N LYS A 441 8.67 -21.20 16.45
CA LYS A 441 9.48 -21.22 15.23
C LYS A 441 9.36 -22.55 14.49
N ALA A 442 9.37 -23.68 15.21
CA ALA A 442 9.17 -25.01 14.64
C ALA A 442 7.80 -25.13 13.94
N LEU A 443 6.72 -24.68 14.59
CA LEU A 443 5.38 -24.69 14.01
C LEU A 443 5.26 -23.76 12.79
N CYS A 444 5.94 -22.61 12.81
CA CYS A 444 5.98 -21.68 11.68
C CYS A 444 6.74 -22.22 10.48
N ARG A 445 7.91 -22.84 10.68
CA ARG A 445 8.69 -23.50 9.60
C ARG A 445 7.89 -24.57 8.86
N ASN A 446 7.00 -25.25 9.57
CA ASN A 446 6.18 -26.35 9.04
C ASN A 446 4.77 -25.91 8.59
N GLY A 447 4.50 -24.61 8.50
CA GLY A 447 3.23 -24.08 7.99
C GLY A 447 2.02 -24.36 8.89
N LEU A 448 2.26 -24.69 10.16
CA LEU A 448 1.21 -24.97 11.15
C LEU A 448 0.81 -23.73 11.95
N MET A 449 1.68 -22.73 12.03
CA MET A 449 1.43 -21.48 12.72
C MET A 449 1.95 -20.30 11.91
N THR A 450 1.34 -19.12 12.05
CA THR A 450 1.91 -17.86 11.57
C THR A 450 1.89 -16.83 12.69
N LEU A 451 2.88 -15.96 12.68
CA LEU A 451 3.05 -14.91 13.67
C LEU A 451 2.37 -13.63 13.18
N LEU A 452 1.46 -13.09 14.00
CA LEU A 452 0.79 -11.80 13.77
C LEU A 452 1.33 -10.77 14.78
N ILE A 453 2.28 -9.92 14.36
CA ILE A 453 2.88 -8.90 15.23
C ILE A 453 2.15 -7.57 15.04
N ASP A 454 1.51 -7.04 16.08
CA ASP A 454 0.79 -5.76 16.04
C ASP A 454 1.57 -4.62 16.70
N GLY A 455 1.91 -3.59 15.91
CA GLY A 455 2.65 -2.39 16.33
C GLY A 455 4.16 -2.55 16.28
N PHE A 456 4.69 -3.20 15.25
CA PHE A 456 6.10 -3.60 15.15
C PHE A 456 7.08 -2.42 15.19
N ASP A 457 6.65 -1.27 14.68
CA ASP A 457 7.38 -0.02 14.76
C ASP A 457 7.69 0.42 16.20
N GLU A 458 6.92 -0.04 17.20
CA GLU A 458 7.22 0.20 18.61
C GLU A 458 8.40 -0.63 19.13
N LEU A 459 8.66 -1.82 18.59
CA LEU A 459 9.85 -2.64 18.97
C LEU A 459 11.16 -2.03 18.47
N LEU A 460 11.08 -1.20 17.42
CA LEU A 460 12.25 -0.62 16.76
C LEU A 460 12.79 0.61 17.47
N GLY A 461 12.02 1.24 18.36
CA GLY A 461 12.46 2.45 19.05
C GLY A 461 13.82 2.28 19.74
N GLY A 462 14.12 1.08 20.26
CA GLY A 462 15.40 0.80 20.94
C GLY A 462 16.62 0.62 20.04
N VAL A 463 16.45 0.22 18.78
CA VAL A 463 17.53 -0.04 17.81
C VAL A 463 17.33 0.95 16.68
N GLY A 464 18.14 2.00 16.62
CA GLY A 464 17.96 3.10 15.67
C GLY A 464 17.50 2.65 14.28
N TYR A 465 16.58 3.40 13.67
CA TYR A 465 15.86 3.08 12.42
C TYR A 465 16.73 2.72 11.20
N SER A 466 18.06 2.79 11.30
CA SER A 466 19.01 2.42 10.26
C SER A 466 19.06 0.90 9.95
N ASP A 467 18.58 0.03 10.84
CA ASP A 467 18.49 -1.42 10.60
C ASP A 467 17.12 -2.01 10.98
N ALA A 468 16.06 -1.51 10.34
CA ALA A 468 14.68 -1.97 10.54
C ALA A 468 14.47 -3.47 10.29
N ILE A 469 15.28 -4.10 9.41
CA ILE A 469 15.24 -5.56 9.18
C ILE A 469 16.03 -6.32 10.25
N GLY A 470 17.02 -5.70 10.88
CA GLY A 470 17.90 -6.31 11.88
C GLY A 470 17.15 -6.89 13.08
N SER A 471 16.01 -6.32 13.46
CA SER A 471 15.15 -6.83 14.53
C SER A 471 14.35 -8.09 14.16
N LEU A 472 13.98 -8.25 12.87
CA LEU A 472 13.35 -9.48 12.36
C LEU A 472 14.40 -10.54 11.97
N ARG A 473 15.63 -10.12 11.63
CA ARG A 473 16.66 -10.97 11.04
C ARG A 473 16.95 -12.25 11.85
N PRO A 474 17.11 -12.23 13.19
CA PRO A 474 17.29 -13.46 13.96
C PRO A 474 16.14 -14.45 13.76
N TRP A 475 14.90 -13.94 13.79
CA TRP A 475 13.70 -14.76 13.63
C TRP A 475 13.57 -15.30 12.20
N LEU A 476 13.86 -14.47 11.18
CA LEU A 476 13.84 -14.88 9.77
C LEU A 476 14.95 -15.92 9.45
N ASN A 477 16.12 -15.78 10.06
CA ASN A 477 17.21 -16.75 9.94
C ASN A 477 16.81 -18.10 10.55
N ASP A 478 16.19 -18.08 11.74
CA ASP A 478 15.71 -19.30 12.40
C ASP A 478 14.55 -19.98 11.64
N LEU A 479 13.82 -19.23 10.82
CA LEU A 479 12.82 -19.79 9.91
C LEU A 479 13.42 -20.46 8.67
N GLY A 480 14.70 -20.24 8.38
CA GLY A 480 15.44 -20.99 7.35
C GLY A 480 14.83 -20.94 5.95
N GLY A 481 14.19 -19.82 5.57
CA GLY A 481 13.53 -19.68 4.28
C GLY A 481 12.16 -20.37 4.21
N ARG A 482 11.49 -20.62 5.34
CA ARG A 482 10.10 -21.15 5.38
C ARG A 482 9.21 -20.31 6.28
N GLY A 483 7.91 -20.63 6.28
CA GLY A 483 6.92 -19.95 7.11
C GLY A 483 6.50 -18.57 6.61
N VAL A 484 5.50 -18.02 7.31
CA VAL A 484 4.93 -16.70 7.04
C VAL A 484 4.94 -15.88 8.32
N VAL A 485 5.28 -14.60 8.19
CA VAL A 485 5.24 -13.60 9.26
C VAL A 485 4.37 -12.45 8.80
N VAL A 486 3.38 -12.08 9.59
CA VAL A 486 2.52 -10.92 9.33
C VAL A 486 2.83 -9.86 10.37
N VAL A 487 3.13 -8.65 9.90
CA VAL A 487 3.64 -7.57 10.74
C VAL A 487 2.84 -6.31 10.47
N SER A 488 2.27 -5.72 11.51
CA SER A 488 1.54 -4.45 11.45
C SER A 488 2.48 -3.29 11.84
N ALA A 489 2.39 -2.18 11.12
CA ALA A 489 3.10 -0.94 11.44
C ALA A 489 2.17 0.29 11.30
N ARG A 490 2.48 1.39 11.99
CA ARG A 490 1.60 2.58 12.02
C ARG A 490 1.71 3.47 10.78
N SER A 491 2.82 3.44 10.04
CA SER A 491 2.98 4.36 8.90
C SER A 491 3.97 3.90 7.81
N SER A 492 3.90 4.60 6.67
CA SER A 492 4.84 4.55 5.55
C SER A 492 6.30 4.80 5.96
N TYR A 493 6.56 5.40 7.13
CA TYR A 493 7.91 5.69 7.64
C TYR A 493 8.72 4.41 7.81
N TYR A 494 8.15 3.46 8.54
CA TYR A 494 8.77 2.16 8.72
C TYR A 494 8.94 1.45 7.37
N MET A 495 7.97 1.55 6.46
CA MET A 495 8.08 0.94 5.13
C MET A 495 9.21 1.52 4.27
N GLY A 496 9.47 2.83 4.33
CA GLY A 496 10.60 3.45 3.62
C GLY A 496 11.96 2.97 4.14
N GLN A 497 12.13 2.97 5.47
CA GLN A 497 13.35 2.48 6.11
C GLN A 497 13.55 0.97 5.95
N TYR A 498 12.46 0.21 6.03
CA TYR A 498 12.44 -1.22 5.81
C TYR A 498 12.79 -1.57 4.35
N ARG A 499 12.21 -0.88 3.35
CA ARG A 499 12.59 -1.02 1.93
C ARG A 499 14.08 -0.82 1.72
N SER A 500 14.63 0.24 2.30
CA SER A 500 16.06 0.55 2.20
C SER A 500 16.92 -0.51 2.88
N SER A 501 16.48 -1.03 4.03
CA SER A 501 17.16 -2.10 4.76
C SER A 501 17.09 -3.45 4.03
N VAL A 502 15.97 -3.76 3.38
CA VAL A 502 15.79 -4.96 2.54
C VAL A 502 16.66 -4.87 1.29
N ALA A 503 16.74 -3.71 0.63
CA ALA A 503 17.60 -3.52 -0.52
C ALA A 503 19.08 -3.79 -0.16
N ARG A 504 19.57 -3.19 0.93
CA ARG A 504 20.92 -3.44 1.46
C ARG A 504 21.14 -4.90 1.87
N ALA A 505 20.13 -5.52 2.49
CA ALA A 505 20.18 -6.92 2.90
C ALA A 505 20.28 -7.88 1.70
N ASN A 506 19.54 -7.62 0.63
CA ASN A 506 19.59 -8.39 -0.61
C ASN A 506 20.97 -8.27 -1.29
N GLU A 507 21.57 -7.06 -1.28
CA GLU A 507 22.94 -6.86 -1.76
C GLU A 507 23.98 -7.65 -0.94
N GLN A 508 23.72 -7.88 0.35
CA GLN A 508 24.59 -8.65 1.26
C GLN A 508 24.34 -10.17 1.23
N GLY A 509 23.43 -10.67 0.37
CA GLY A 509 23.19 -12.10 0.20
C GLY A 509 22.41 -12.76 1.35
N LEU A 510 21.52 -12.01 2.04
CA LEU A 510 20.60 -12.59 3.02
C LEU A 510 19.66 -13.64 2.39
N PRO A 511 19.10 -14.57 3.21
CA PRO A 511 18.17 -15.61 2.74
C PRO A 511 17.04 -15.02 1.91
N SER A 512 16.54 -15.78 0.92
CA SER A 512 15.46 -15.35 0.04
C SER A 512 14.15 -15.17 0.80
N VAL A 513 13.94 -13.96 1.32
CA VAL A 513 12.70 -13.52 1.95
C VAL A 513 11.90 -12.73 0.92
N ARG A 514 10.60 -13.08 0.78
CA ARG A 514 9.68 -12.30 -0.05
C ARG A 514 8.84 -11.41 0.84
N HIS A 515 8.76 -10.14 0.45
CA HIS A 515 8.07 -9.12 1.21
C HIS A 515 6.86 -8.60 0.42
N ARG A 516 5.72 -8.46 1.08
CA ARG A 516 4.49 -7.88 0.53
C ARG A 516 3.95 -6.80 1.45
N ILE A 517 3.24 -5.84 0.88
CA ILE A 517 2.58 -4.75 1.61
C ILE A 517 1.07 -4.89 1.41
N ALA A 518 0.34 -4.84 2.52
CA ALA A 518 -1.11 -4.89 2.62
C ALA A 518 -1.58 -3.56 3.25
N GLU A 519 -1.99 -2.61 2.42
CA GLU A 519 -2.42 -1.28 2.86
C GLU A 519 -3.91 -1.27 3.16
N VAL A 520 -4.27 -1.12 4.43
CA VAL A 520 -5.65 -0.99 4.89
C VAL A 520 -6.21 0.34 4.42
N GLN A 521 -7.39 0.30 3.81
CA GLN A 521 -8.06 1.46 3.23
C GLN A 521 -9.03 2.10 4.23
N ARG A 522 -9.25 3.42 4.09
CA ARG A 522 -10.33 4.12 4.80
C ARG A 522 -11.68 3.59 4.33
N TRP A 523 -12.68 3.72 5.18
CA TRP A 523 -14.08 3.47 4.83
C TRP A 523 -14.52 4.42 3.71
N SER A 524 -15.27 3.88 2.75
CA SER A 524 -15.92 4.69 1.74
C SER A 524 -17.03 5.54 2.36
N SER A 525 -17.50 6.57 1.64
CA SER A 525 -18.64 7.37 2.11
C SER A 525 -19.91 6.52 2.34
N ASP A 526 -20.09 5.47 1.52
CA ASP A 526 -21.18 4.51 1.68
C ASP A 526 -21.01 3.67 2.96
N ASP A 527 -19.78 3.27 3.27
CA ASP A 527 -19.47 2.57 4.51
C ASP A 527 -19.75 3.48 5.72
N VAL A 528 -19.32 4.74 5.69
CA VAL A 528 -19.59 5.69 6.77
C VAL A 528 -21.10 5.88 6.96
N THR A 529 -21.84 6.13 5.88
CA THR A 529 -23.30 6.34 5.92
C THR A 529 -24.01 5.14 6.52
N SER A 530 -23.72 3.95 6.00
CA SER A 530 -24.32 2.71 6.50
C SER A 530 -23.95 2.45 7.97
N PHE A 531 -22.74 2.84 8.41
CA PHE A 531 -22.32 2.70 9.80
C PHE A 531 -23.11 3.64 10.71
N LEU A 532 -23.34 4.88 10.29
CA LEU A 532 -24.14 5.83 11.05
C LEU A 532 -25.61 5.38 11.16
N ASP A 533 -26.17 4.83 10.08
CA ASP A 533 -27.52 4.28 10.05
C ASP A 533 -27.70 3.13 11.05
N GLU A 534 -26.74 2.20 11.15
CA GLU A 534 -26.76 1.08 12.12
C GLU A 534 -26.89 1.56 13.57
N TYR A 535 -26.36 2.75 13.87
CA TYR A 535 -26.36 3.36 15.20
C TYR A 535 -27.43 4.45 15.38
N GLY A 536 -28.33 4.62 14.40
CA GLY A 536 -29.46 5.55 14.46
C GLY A 536 -29.06 7.02 14.37
N VAL A 537 -27.91 7.34 13.77
CA VAL A 537 -27.47 8.71 13.54
C VAL A 537 -27.93 9.17 12.16
N SER A 538 -28.77 10.22 12.09
CA SER A 538 -29.27 10.76 10.82
C SER A 538 -28.12 11.31 9.96
N THR A 539 -28.17 11.02 8.65
CA THR A 539 -27.27 11.56 7.62
C THR A 539 -27.32 13.08 7.52
N ASP A 540 -28.40 13.73 7.97
CA ASP A 540 -28.48 15.19 8.08
C ASP A 540 -27.39 15.76 8.99
N SER A 541 -26.91 14.99 9.97
CA SER A 541 -25.81 15.39 10.86
C SER A 541 -24.49 15.61 10.09
N LEU A 542 -24.32 14.93 8.96
CA LEU A 542 -23.14 15.09 8.08
C LEU A 542 -23.19 16.40 7.28
N THR A 543 -24.38 16.93 7.00
CA THR A 543 -24.52 18.18 6.22
C THR A 543 -23.90 19.38 6.93
N ARG A 544 -23.80 19.32 8.26
CA ARG A 544 -23.16 20.33 9.11
C ARG A 544 -21.65 20.27 9.11
N LEU A 545 -21.08 19.19 8.59
CA LEU A 545 -19.65 18.98 8.49
C LEU A 545 -19.13 19.48 7.15
N SER A 546 -17.92 20.04 7.17
CA SER A 546 -17.18 20.33 5.94
C SER A 546 -16.88 19.02 5.18
N GLU A 547 -16.58 19.11 3.89
CA GLU A 547 -16.19 17.95 3.09
C GLU A 547 -14.98 17.22 3.72
N TYR A 548 -13.99 17.97 4.18
CA TYR A 548 -12.81 17.45 4.87
C TYR A 548 -13.15 16.73 6.20
N ASP A 549 -14.08 17.25 6.99
CA ASP A 549 -14.50 16.57 8.24
C ASP A 549 -15.25 15.27 7.95
N ARG A 550 -15.98 15.18 6.82
CA ARG A 550 -16.62 13.93 6.40
C ARG A 550 -15.60 12.89 5.98
N GLU A 551 -14.50 13.29 5.33
CA GLU A 551 -13.41 12.37 4.97
C GLU A 551 -12.74 11.74 6.21
N LEU A 552 -12.64 12.48 7.32
CA LEU A 552 -12.12 11.95 8.58
C LEU A 552 -12.98 10.80 9.13
N LEU A 553 -14.30 10.84 8.90
CA LEU A 553 -15.19 9.75 9.32
C LEU A 553 -14.90 8.44 8.57
N GLY A 554 -14.14 8.49 7.47
CA GLY A 554 -13.57 7.30 6.83
C GLY A 554 -12.63 6.50 7.75
N LEU A 555 -12.14 7.09 8.85
CA LEU A 555 -11.44 6.36 9.90
C LEU A 555 -12.46 5.79 10.91
N PRO A 556 -12.49 4.45 11.13
CA PRO A 556 -13.42 3.81 12.06
C PRO A 556 -13.39 4.42 13.47
N PHE A 557 -12.22 4.84 13.93
CA PHE A 557 -12.07 5.55 15.21
C PHE A 557 -12.88 6.86 15.25
N PHE A 558 -12.76 7.72 14.24
CA PHE A 558 -13.48 8.98 14.19
C PHE A 558 -14.97 8.82 13.94
N ALA A 559 -15.37 7.83 13.13
CA ALA A 559 -16.78 7.48 12.96
C ALA A 559 -17.43 7.12 14.31
N ARG A 560 -16.76 6.35 15.15
CA ARG A 560 -17.26 5.98 16.50
C ARG A 560 -17.34 7.18 17.43
N VAL A 561 -16.28 8.00 17.49
CA VAL A 561 -16.27 9.22 18.31
C VAL A 561 -17.40 10.15 17.89
N PHE A 562 -17.67 10.27 16.58
CA PHE A 562 -18.76 11.06 16.05
C PHE A 562 -20.14 10.53 16.50
N VAL A 563 -20.38 9.22 16.38
CA VAL A 563 -21.62 8.58 16.86
C VAL A 563 -21.86 8.87 18.34
N GLU A 564 -20.85 8.70 19.19
CA GLU A 564 -20.97 8.97 20.62
C GLU A 564 -21.24 10.45 20.90
N THR A 565 -20.57 11.34 20.19
CA THR A 565 -20.76 12.80 20.33
C THR A 565 -22.19 13.20 19.98
N VAL A 566 -22.79 12.59 18.95
CA VAL A 566 -24.18 12.86 18.54
C VAL A 566 -25.19 12.24 19.51
N ARG A 567 -24.92 11.03 20.02
CA ARG A 567 -25.86 10.30 20.90
C ARG A 567 -25.85 10.80 22.34
N ASN A 568 -24.71 11.29 22.84
CA ASN A 568 -24.51 11.72 24.21
C ASN A 568 -24.06 13.19 24.31
N PRO A 569 -24.87 14.17 23.84
CA PRO A 569 -24.47 15.58 23.81
C PRO A 569 -24.26 16.22 25.20
N GLY A 570 -24.61 15.53 26.30
CA GLY A 570 -24.65 16.08 27.65
C GLY A 570 -23.70 15.46 28.70
N GLN A 571 -22.85 14.49 28.36
CA GLN A 571 -22.08 13.71 29.36
C GLN A 571 -20.55 13.82 29.28
N GLY A 572 -20.00 14.76 28.51
CA GLY A 572 -18.55 15.04 28.48
C GLY A 572 -18.21 16.34 29.20
N ASP A 573 -17.44 16.25 30.28
CA ASP A 573 -16.85 17.39 30.98
C ASP A 573 -15.67 17.95 30.15
N PHE A 574 -15.96 18.60 29.01
CA PHE A 574 -15.05 19.42 28.23
C PHE A 574 -15.90 20.48 27.49
N SER A 575 -15.50 21.75 27.60
CA SER A 575 -16.22 22.99 27.28
C SER A 575 -17.29 22.87 26.17
N ARG A 576 -18.51 23.36 26.46
CA ARG A 576 -19.68 23.37 25.55
C ARG A 576 -19.43 24.02 24.17
N ASP A 577 -18.30 24.67 23.98
CA ASP A 577 -17.95 25.49 22.82
C ASP A 577 -16.92 24.85 21.85
N ALA A 578 -16.39 23.65 22.13
CA ALA A 578 -15.39 23.03 21.25
C ALA A 578 -16.00 22.44 19.97
N SER A 579 -15.44 22.80 18.81
CA SER A 579 -15.77 22.26 17.48
C SER A 579 -15.62 20.73 17.45
N LEU A 580 -16.37 20.04 16.58
CA LEU A 580 -16.31 18.57 16.49
C LEU A 580 -14.87 18.09 16.20
N THR A 581 -14.15 18.79 15.33
CA THR A 581 -12.78 18.48 14.95
C THR A 581 -11.85 18.51 16.17
N GLU A 582 -11.98 19.52 17.03
CA GLU A 582 -11.23 19.63 18.28
C GLU A 582 -11.57 18.48 19.25
N ARG A 583 -12.83 18.04 19.29
CA ARG A 583 -13.22 16.85 20.09
C ARG A 583 -12.59 15.57 19.56
N LEU A 584 -12.61 15.37 18.24
CA LEU A 584 -11.98 14.22 17.58
C LEU A 584 -10.47 14.18 17.84
N LEU A 585 -9.81 15.34 17.76
CA LEU A 585 -8.39 15.49 18.04
C LEU A 585 -8.05 15.28 19.51
N SER A 586 -8.83 15.84 20.43
CA SER A 586 -8.63 15.63 21.87
C SER A 586 -8.76 14.14 22.24
N GLN A 587 -9.72 13.43 21.65
CA GLN A 587 -9.88 11.98 21.81
C GLN A 587 -8.73 11.19 21.16
N TYR A 588 -8.23 11.67 20.02
CA TYR A 588 -7.04 11.12 19.39
C TYR A 588 -5.82 11.24 20.32
N VAL A 589 -5.50 12.45 20.80
CA VAL A 589 -4.35 12.69 21.70
C VAL A 589 -4.47 11.87 22.98
N ALA A 590 -5.67 11.79 23.58
CA ALA A 590 -5.93 10.96 24.76
C ALA A 590 -5.64 9.47 24.51
N ARG A 591 -6.02 8.95 23.35
CA ARG A 591 -5.71 7.57 22.95
C ARG A 591 -4.21 7.37 22.76
N GLU A 592 -3.49 8.35 22.22
CA GLU A 592 -2.07 8.22 21.94
C GLU A 592 -1.19 8.35 23.20
N GLU A 593 -1.59 9.19 24.16
CA GLU A 593 -1.04 9.22 25.52
C GLU A 593 -1.01 7.81 26.15
N GLY A 594 -2.13 7.08 26.09
CA GLY A 594 -2.25 5.72 26.64
C GLY A 594 -1.28 4.70 26.02
N LYS A 595 -0.73 4.97 24.82
CA LYS A 595 0.26 4.09 24.17
C LYS A 595 1.70 4.47 24.47
N LEU A 596 1.94 5.67 25.00
CA LEU A 596 3.26 6.18 25.36
C LEU A 596 3.69 5.79 26.79
N GLY A 597 2.95 4.91 27.46
CA GLY A 597 3.38 4.30 28.72
C GLY A 597 4.52 3.30 28.53
N THR A 598 5.43 3.25 29.51
CA THR A 598 6.40 2.16 29.66
C THR A 598 5.73 0.98 30.36
N GLY A 599 5.81 -0.23 29.79
CA GLY A 599 5.23 -1.45 30.40
C GLY A 599 5.79 -1.83 31.78
N GLN A 600 6.79 -1.11 32.29
CA GLN A 600 7.33 -1.23 33.65
C GLN A 600 7.27 0.15 34.34
N GLY A 601 6.31 0.34 35.22
CA GLY A 601 6.12 1.57 36.00
C GLY A 601 5.22 2.60 35.31
N ASP A 602 4.30 3.18 36.09
CA ASP A 602 3.27 4.17 35.74
C ASP A 602 3.82 5.52 35.19
N THR A 603 5.07 5.57 34.75
CA THR A 603 5.68 6.78 34.19
C THR A 603 5.28 6.95 32.73
N VAL A 604 4.29 7.82 32.51
CA VAL A 604 3.90 8.30 31.18
C VAL A 604 5.04 9.12 30.57
N LEU A 605 5.49 8.77 29.34
CA LEU A 605 6.60 9.47 28.69
C LEU A 605 6.24 10.90 28.27
N LEU A 606 5.01 11.10 27.76
CA LEU A 606 4.39 12.40 27.48
C LEU A 606 2.94 12.34 27.93
N ASN A 607 2.55 13.19 28.87
CA ASN A 607 1.14 13.32 29.23
C ASN A 607 0.35 14.03 28.12
N ARG A 608 -0.98 14.05 28.21
CA ARG A 608 -1.85 14.67 27.21
C ARG A 608 -1.46 16.09 26.82
N THR A 609 -1.13 16.91 27.81
CA THR A 609 -0.79 18.32 27.62
C THR A 609 0.54 18.47 26.90
N GLU A 610 1.55 17.70 27.33
CA GLU A 610 2.88 17.69 26.71
C GLU A 610 2.85 17.14 25.29
N LEU A 611 2.08 16.07 25.04
CA LEU A 611 1.92 15.49 23.72
C LEU A 611 1.24 16.48 22.76
N ARG A 612 0.16 17.12 23.22
CA ARG A 612 -0.52 18.17 22.44
C ARG A 612 0.44 19.32 22.15
N ARG A 613 1.16 19.80 23.17
CA ARG A 613 2.10 20.91 23.03
C ARG A 613 3.24 20.57 22.06
N THR A 614 3.72 19.33 22.08
CA THR A 614 4.73 18.83 21.12
C THR A 614 4.23 18.98 19.68
N PHE A 615 2.99 18.59 19.39
CA PHE A 615 2.43 18.74 18.04
C PHE A 615 2.15 20.19 17.65
N GLU A 616 1.73 21.04 18.59
CA GLU A 616 1.55 22.48 18.37
C GLU A 616 2.87 23.16 17.98
N VAL A 617 3.95 22.90 18.73
CA VAL A 617 5.29 23.45 18.45
C VAL A 617 5.84 22.90 17.12
N LEU A 618 5.61 21.62 16.82
CA LEU A 618 6.01 21.04 15.55
C LEU A 618 5.28 21.67 14.36
N ALA A 619 3.98 21.94 14.49
CA ALA A 619 3.20 22.63 13.47
C ALA A 619 3.70 24.08 13.28
N GLU A 620 4.15 24.74 14.34
CA GLU A 620 4.79 26.05 14.27
C GLU A 620 6.12 26.00 13.50
N PHE A 621 7.00 25.02 13.75
CA PHE A 621 8.25 24.86 12.97
C PHE A 621 7.99 24.60 11.48
N MET A 622 7.02 23.75 11.16
CA MET A 622 6.57 23.52 9.78
C MET A 622 6.00 24.81 9.14
N ALA A 623 5.32 25.64 9.91
CA ALA A 623 4.78 26.92 9.43
C ALA A 623 5.88 27.97 9.22
N ASP A 624 6.92 28.01 10.06
CA ASP A 624 8.03 28.96 9.96
C ASP A 624 9.00 28.64 8.81
N SER A 625 9.19 27.34 8.53
CA SER A 625 10.00 26.85 7.41
C SER A 625 9.28 26.92 6.04
N ASP A 626 7.98 27.21 6.02
CA ASP A 626 7.10 27.07 4.84
C ASP A 626 7.11 25.64 4.24
N GLU A 627 7.39 24.64 5.08
CA GLU A 627 7.45 23.24 4.70
C GLU A 627 6.43 22.43 5.51
N ARG A 628 5.65 21.56 4.84
CA ARG A 628 4.69 20.66 5.51
C ARG A 628 5.33 19.40 6.07
N GLU A 629 6.65 19.44 6.24
CA GLU A 629 7.48 18.31 6.64
C GLU A 629 8.54 18.78 7.63
N ALA A 630 8.72 18.07 8.73
CA ALA A 630 9.71 18.34 9.76
C ALA A 630 10.73 17.20 9.85
N ASP A 631 11.99 17.49 10.16
CA ASP A 631 12.99 16.47 10.41
C ASP A 631 12.94 15.93 11.85
N ILE A 632 13.78 14.94 12.15
CA ILE A 632 13.84 14.35 13.50
C ILE A 632 14.36 15.35 14.56
N THR A 633 15.22 16.28 14.18
CA THR A 633 15.80 17.28 15.08
C THR A 633 14.75 18.29 15.49
N GLU A 634 13.89 18.72 14.57
CA GLU A 634 12.74 19.58 14.83
C GLU A 634 11.72 18.90 15.74
N LEU A 635 11.48 17.60 15.53
CA LEU A 635 10.62 16.80 16.41
C LEU A 635 11.20 16.65 17.82
N GLU A 636 12.50 16.41 17.94
CA GLU A 636 13.22 16.37 19.22
C GLU A 636 13.11 17.72 19.95
N THR A 637 13.36 18.83 19.22
CA THR A 637 13.28 20.19 19.76
C THR A 637 11.86 20.54 20.21
N ALA A 638 10.84 20.15 19.44
CA ALA A 638 9.44 20.38 19.78
C ALA A 638 9.05 19.65 21.07
N ALA A 639 9.55 18.42 21.25
CA ALA A 639 9.32 17.65 22.46
C ALA A 639 10.05 18.25 23.68
N GLU A 640 11.29 18.71 23.53
CA GLU A 640 12.02 19.42 24.61
C GLU A 640 11.30 20.70 25.05
N PHE A 641 10.79 21.46 24.09
CA PHE A 641 10.00 22.66 24.37
C PHE A 641 8.72 22.32 25.14
N ALA A 642 8.04 21.23 24.76
CA ALA A 642 6.81 20.81 25.39
C ALA A 642 6.97 20.25 26.81
N ILE A 643 8.09 19.59 27.12
CA ILE A 643 8.38 19.04 28.46
C ILE A 643 9.18 20.00 29.35
N GLU A 644 9.65 21.13 28.80
CA GLU A 644 10.50 22.14 29.45
C GLU A 644 11.79 21.55 30.07
N GLN A 645 12.32 20.48 29.49
CA GLN A 645 13.45 19.69 29.98
C GLN A 645 14.21 19.06 28.80
N GLU A 646 15.46 18.67 29.01
CA GLU A 646 16.21 17.87 28.03
C GLU A 646 15.59 16.48 27.85
N LEU A 647 15.56 15.94 26.62
CA LEU A 647 15.02 14.59 26.37
C LEU A 647 15.72 13.50 27.19
N ALA A 648 17.00 13.70 27.53
CA ALA A 648 17.78 12.78 28.34
C ALA A 648 17.18 12.57 29.75
N ALA A 649 16.40 13.54 30.26
CA ALA A 649 15.71 13.43 31.54
C ALA A 649 14.60 12.36 31.52
N ARG A 650 14.05 12.04 30.34
CA ARG A 650 13.00 11.03 30.14
C ARG A 650 13.52 9.85 29.32
N ARG A 651 14.10 8.87 30.02
CA ARG A 651 14.66 7.67 29.39
C ARG A 651 13.64 6.99 28.46
N GLY A 652 14.02 6.78 27.20
CA GLY A 652 13.16 6.14 26.19
C GLY A 652 12.31 7.11 25.36
N LEU A 653 12.19 8.39 25.73
CA LEU A 653 11.38 9.35 25.00
C LEU A 653 11.95 9.62 23.60
N LYS A 654 13.24 9.93 23.49
CA LYS A 654 13.93 10.17 22.20
C LYS A 654 13.71 9.02 21.20
N GLN A 655 13.78 7.77 21.69
CA GLN A 655 13.52 6.56 20.91
C GLN A 655 12.06 6.44 20.44
N ARG A 656 11.11 7.02 21.17
CA ARG A 656 9.66 6.95 20.91
C ARG A 656 9.15 8.08 20.02
N LEU A 657 9.87 9.20 19.91
CA LEU A 657 9.47 10.36 19.12
C LEU A 657 9.17 10.01 17.65
N PRO A 658 10.01 9.24 16.91
CA PRO A 658 9.69 8.86 15.53
C PRO A 658 8.44 8.00 15.36
N VAL A 659 7.96 7.38 16.45
CA VAL A 659 6.77 6.51 16.51
C VAL A 659 5.55 7.28 16.99
N LEU A 660 5.67 8.60 17.24
CA LEU A 660 4.56 9.45 17.66
C LEU A 660 3.45 9.40 16.62
N CYS A 661 2.25 9.15 17.13
CA CYS A 661 1.06 9.06 16.31
C CYS A 661 0.63 10.44 15.84
N GLY A 662 0.15 10.52 14.61
CA GLY A 662 -0.28 11.77 13.99
C GLY A 662 0.73 12.25 12.96
N LEU A 663 1.91 11.62 12.90
CA LEU A 663 2.91 11.82 11.86
C LEU A 663 2.92 10.65 10.86
N ALA A 664 3.13 10.97 9.58
CA ALA A 664 3.41 10.08 8.48
C ALA A 664 4.79 10.46 7.91
N ALA A 665 5.53 9.52 7.34
CA ALA A 665 6.74 9.90 6.62
C ALA A 665 6.41 10.57 5.29
N ALA A 666 7.18 11.60 4.99
CA ALA A 666 7.30 12.12 3.65
C ALA A 666 7.90 11.08 2.70
N LYS A 667 7.46 11.07 1.43
CA LYS A 667 8.10 10.27 0.38
C LYS A 667 9.33 11.06 -0.11
N GLY A 668 10.45 10.96 0.59
CA GLY A 668 11.71 11.65 0.27
C GLY A 668 12.92 10.72 0.41
N ASP A 669 14.08 11.21 -0.05
CA ASP A 669 15.36 10.48 -0.14
C ASP A 669 15.70 9.71 1.15
N ALA A 670 16.25 8.51 0.97
CA ALA A 670 16.48 7.49 2.01
C ALA A 670 17.40 7.91 3.18
N PHE A 671 17.94 9.14 3.18
CA PHE A 671 18.94 9.62 4.13
C PHE A 671 18.44 10.65 5.15
N THR A 672 17.34 11.36 4.88
CA THR A 672 16.78 12.36 5.82
C THR A 672 15.35 11.99 6.18
N SER A 673 15.14 11.45 7.38
CA SER A 673 13.82 11.13 7.91
C SER A 673 13.00 12.41 8.09
N ARG A 674 12.01 12.64 7.23
CA ARG A 674 11.05 13.74 7.36
C ARG A 674 9.65 13.24 7.70
N PHE A 675 8.97 13.97 8.57
CA PHE A 675 7.68 13.69 9.16
C PHE A 675 6.68 14.77 8.73
N ARG A 676 5.46 14.37 8.37
CA ARG A 676 4.33 15.27 8.10
C ARG A 676 3.14 14.84 8.92
N PHE A 677 2.17 15.71 9.17
CA PHE A 677 0.94 15.25 9.81
C PHE A 677 0.18 14.24 8.92
N GLN A 678 -0.46 13.23 9.52
CA GLN A 678 -1.24 12.20 8.81
C GLN A 678 -2.41 12.82 8.03
N HIS A 679 -2.92 13.95 8.52
CA HIS A 679 -3.95 14.73 7.87
C HIS A 679 -3.62 16.22 7.97
N GLU A 680 -3.85 16.95 6.89
CA GLU A 680 -3.64 18.41 6.85
C GLU A 680 -4.48 19.14 7.92
N LEU A 681 -5.67 18.63 8.22
CA LEU A 681 -6.49 19.18 9.29
C LEU A 681 -5.82 19.09 10.68
N PHE A 682 -5.01 18.05 10.93
CA PHE A 682 -4.28 17.97 12.21
C PHE A 682 -3.24 19.08 12.28
N PHE A 683 -2.52 19.31 11.19
CA PHE A 683 -1.61 20.46 11.08
C PHE A 683 -2.36 21.77 11.33
N ASP A 684 -3.47 22.00 10.65
CA ASP A 684 -4.24 23.25 10.76
C ASP A 684 -4.73 23.50 12.20
N GLN A 685 -5.16 22.45 12.90
CA GLN A 685 -5.66 22.54 14.28
C GLN A 685 -4.54 22.66 15.32
N PHE A 686 -3.42 21.95 15.15
CA PHE A 686 -2.26 22.13 16.03
C PHE A 686 -1.61 23.50 15.84
N LEU A 687 -1.56 24.01 14.60
CA LEU A 687 -1.13 25.38 14.32
C LEU A 687 -2.08 26.41 14.97
N ALA A 688 -3.39 26.17 14.91
CA ALA A 688 -4.37 26.99 15.60
C ALA A 688 -4.22 26.92 17.12
N GLY A 689 -3.89 25.75 17.67
CA GLY A 689 -3.57 25.54 19.07
C GLY A 689 -2.36 26.35 19.52
N ALA A 690 -1.26 26.31 18.75
CA ALA A 690 -0.05 27.11 19.00
C ALA A 690 -0.35 28.62 19.01
N ALA A 691 -1.06 29.12 17.99
CA ALA A 691 -1.43 30.53 17.91
C ALA A 691 -2.37 30.96 19.05
N SER A 692 -3.34 30.10 19.40
CA SER A 692 -4.26 30.34 20.52
C SER A 692 -3.55 30.34 21.87
N HIS A 693 -2.54 29.48 22.05
CA HIS A 693 -1.73 29.45 23.25
C HIS A 693 -1.06 30.81 23.48
N TYR A 694 -0.45 31.40 22.46
CA TYR A 694 0.15 32.74 22.57
C TYR A 694 -0.87 33.82 22.92
N LEU A 695 -2.09 33.75 22.38
CA LEU A 695 -3.17 34.66 22.74
C LEU A 695 -3.62 34.49 24.20
N VAL A 696 -3.80 33.25 24.66
CA VAL A 696 -4.27 32.92 26.02
C VAL A 696 -3.22 33.29 27.07
N SER A 697 -1.93 33.03 26.77
CA SER A 697 -0.79 33.33 27.64
C SER A 697 -0.37 34.82 27.60
N GLY A 698 -0.97 35.64 26.74
CA GLY A 698 -0.69 37.08 26.63
C GLY A 698 0.56 37.42 25.81
N GLU A 699 1.14 36.45 25.11
CA GLU A 699 2.36 36.58 24.30
C GLU A 699 2.04 37.15 22.90
N ARG A 700 1.40 38.33 22.88
CA ARG A 700 0.91 38.99 21.67
C ARG A 700 1.96 39.10 20.56
N ARG A 701 3.23 39.33 20.92
CA ARG A 701 4.32 39.48 19.94
C ARG A 701 4.57 38.19 19.16
N LEU A 702 4.50 37.03 19.79
CA LEU A 702 4.71 35.73 19.14
C LEU A 702 3.54 35.40 18.22
N PHE A 703 2.30 35.62 18.68
CA PHE A 703 1.10 35.50 17.84
C PHE A 703 1.17 36.37 16.57
N LEU A 704 1.54 37.65 16.72
CA LEU A 704 1.70 38.55 15.56
C LEU A 704 2.88 38.15 14.66
N GLY A 705 3.89 37.47 15.21
CA GLY A 705 4.98 36.86 14.45
C GLY A 705 4.46 35.75 13.55
N MET A 706 3.64 34.83 14.08
CA MET A 706 3.05 33.72 13.33
C MET A 706 2.19 34.18 12.15
N LEU A 707 1.46 35.29 12.29
CA LEU A 707 0.68 35.85 11.20
C LEU A 707 1.52 36.20 9.96
N LYS A 708 2.82 36.50 10.15
CA LYS A 708 3.75 36.89 9.08
C LYS A 708 4.47 35.70 8.43
N GLN A 709 4.40 34.50 9.00
CA GLN A 709 5.24 33.36 8.60
C GLN A 709 4.68 32.60 7.41
N SER A 710 3.42 32.14 7.48
CA SER A 710 2.79 31.35 6.41
C SER A 710 1.29 31.65 6.26
N HIS A 711 0.74 31.32 5.09
CA HIS A 711 -0.69 31.47 4.84
C HIS A 711 -1.51 30.47 5.65
N TRP A 712 -2.50 30.98 6.38
CA TRP A 712 -3.41 30.17 7.17
C TRP A 712 -4.62 29.76 6.33
N ARG A 713 -5.02 28.50 6.47
CA ARG A 713 -6.26 28.00 5.88
C ARG A 713 -7.45 28.37 6.75
N ALA A 714 -8.64 28.29 6.16
CA ALA A 714 -9.89 28.58 6.86
C ALA A 714 -10.05 27.77 8.16
N ALA A 715 -9.57 26.51 8.18
CA ALA A 715 -9.61 25.64 9.35
C ALA A 715 -8.74 26.18 10.51
N THR A 716 -7.51 26.63 10.22
CA THR A 716 -6.63 27.24 11.22
C THR A 716 -7.24 28.51 11.79
N VAL A 717 -7.74 29.38 10.91
CA VAL A 717 -8.34 30.67 11.29
C VAL A 717 -9.56 30.46 12.19
N ALA A 718 -10.46 29.55 11.81
CA ALA A 718 -11.62 29.19 12.64
C ALA A 718 -11.17 28.61 13.98
N GLY A 719 -10.21 27.68 13.97
CA GLY A 719 -9.66 27.07 15.19
C GLY A 719 -9.09 28.10 16.16
N VAL A 720 -8.39 29.15 15.67
CA VAL A 720 -7.85 30.22 16.53
C VAL A 720 -8.99 31.01 17.18
N VAL A 721 -9.98 31.42 16.41
CA VAL A 721 -11.12 32.22 16.90
C VAL A 721 -11.96 31.41 17.91
N ASP A 722 -12.17 30.12 17.65
CA ASP A 722 -12.93 29.23 18.51
C ASP A 722 -12.19 28.95 19.83
N ALA A 723 -10.88 28.66 19.77
CA ALA A 723 -10.10 28.28 20.95
C ALA A 723 -9.70 29.48 21.83
N ALA A 724 -9.24 30.59 21.23
CA ALA A 724 -8.84 31.79 21.98
C ALA A 724 -10.03 32.71 22.33
N GLY A 725 -11.13 32.60 21.57
CA GLY A 725 -12.30 33.46 21.64
C GLY A 725 -12.21 34.67 20.71
N ALA A 726 -13.34 35.02 20.07
CA ALA A 726 -13.42 36.11 19.11
C ALA A 726 -13.01 37.47 19.68
N ALA A 727 -13.40 37.80 20.91
CA ALA A 727 -13.05 39.06 21.57
C ALA A 727 -11.54 39.20 21.79
N ARG A 728 -10.90 38.16 22.36
CA ARG A 728 -9.46 38.16 22.63
C ARG A 728 -8.65 38.21 21.32
N THR A 729 -9.12 37.50 20.30
CA THR A 729 -8.50 37.52 18.97
C THR A 729 -8.59 38.91 18.35
N ALA A 730 -9.77 39.55 18.42
CA ALA A 730 -9.98 40.92 17.95
C ALA A 730 -9.06 41.93 18.67
N ASP A 731 -8.94 41.84 19.99
CA ASP A 731 -8.06 42.71 20.78
C ASP A 731 -6.58 42.55 20.41
N ALA A 732 -6.16 41.32 20.11
CA ALA A 732 -4.77 41.03 19.75
C ALA A 732 -4.39 41.56 18.36
N ILE A 733 -5.32 41.54 17.40
CA ILE A 733 -5.09 42.06 16.04
C ILE A 733 -5.46 43.54 15.89
N ALA A 734 -6.21 44.12 16.85
CA ALA A 734 -6.56 45.54 16.84
C ALA A 734 -5.31 46.43 16.82
N GLY A 735 -5.21 47.28 15.80
CA GLY A 735 -4.07 48.19 15.61
C GLY A 735 -2.80 47.55 15.05
N PHE A 736 -2.84 46.26 14.68
CA PHE A 736 -1.73 45.64 13.94
C PHE A 736 -1.70 46.15 12.49
N GLN A 737 -0.53 46.59 12.03
CA GLN A 737 -0.32 47.08 10.65
C GLN A 737 0.78 46.23 9.97
N PRO A 738 0.43 45.43 8.96
CA PRO A 738 1.41 44.63 8.20
C PRO A 738 2.47 45.47 7.49
N SER A 739 2.08 46.67 7.03
CA SER A 739 2.78 47.47 6.01
C SER A 739 3.97 48.32 6.50
N ALA A 740 4.39 48.19 7.77
CA ALA A 740 5.25 49.21 8.41
C ALA A 740 6.78 49.06 8.23
N GLU A 741 7.32 48.03 7.56
CA GLU A 741 8.77 47.75 7.59
C GLU A 741 9.36 47.30 6.23
N GLY A 742 10.16 48.15 5.56
CA GLY A 742 11.29 47.83 4.64
C GLY A 742 11.12 46.93 3.37
N MET A 743 11.92 47.22 2.33
CA MET A 743 11.91 46.59 0.97
C MET A 743 12.16 45.06 0.87
N GLY A 744 12.43 44.34 1.96
CA GLY A 744 12.58 42.87 1.98
C GLY A 744 11.35 42.12 2.51
N HIS A 745 10.32 42.83 2.97
CA HIS A 745 9.19 42.28 3.71
C HIS A 745 7.87 42.26 2.94
N GLU A 746 7.83 42.63 1.66
CA GLU A 746 6.57 42.71 0.89
C GLU A 746 5.78 41.41 0.94
N MET A 747 6.43 40.26 0.72
CA MET A 747 5.75 38.95 0.75
C MET A 747 5.22 38.58 2.14
N ARG A 748 5.99 38.84 3.21
CA ARG A 748 5.55 38.62 4.61
C ARG A 748 4.43 39.58 5.01
N SER A 749 4.45 40.81 4.50
CA SER A 749 3.39 41.80 4.67
C SER A 749 2.11 41.36 3.98
N THR A 750 2.20 40.77 2.78
CA THR A 750 1.03 40.21 2.08
C THR A 750 0.44 39.02 2.83
N VAL A 751 1.27 38.06 3.29
CA VAL A 751 0.83 36.91 4.09
C VAL A 751 0.09 37.37 5.34
N ALA A 752 0.67 38.31 6.08
CA ALA A 752 0.07 38.86 7.29
C ALA A 752 -1.25 39.59 7.00
N ALA A 753 -1.33 40.38 5.93
CA ALA A 753 -2.56 41.05 5.53
C ALA A 753 -3.67 40.07 5.15
N THR A 754 -3.34 38.97 4.46
CA THR A 754 -4.29 37.90 4.12
C THR A 754 -4.80 37.16 5.37
N ASN A 755 -3.89 36.76 6.26
CA ASN A 755 -4.26 36.10 7.52
C ASN A 755 -5.11 37.02 8.41
N LEU A 756 -4.79 38.32 8.43
CA LEU A 756 -5.56 39.34 9.14
C LEU A 756 -6.97 39.49 8.58
N GLY A 757 -7.14 39.53 7.26
CA GLY A 757 -8.47 39.56 6.63
C GLY A 757 -9.29 38.32 6.93
N ALA A 758 -8.67 37.14 6.88
CA ALA A 758 -9.34 35.89 7.22
C ALA A 758 -9.79 35.85 8.70
N LEU A 759 -8.94 36.29 9.64
CA LEU A 759 -9.30 36.40 11.06
C LEU A 759 -10.45 37.37 11.29
N TRP A 760 -10.43 38.55 10.68
CA TRP A 760 -11.54 39.49 10.80
C TRP A 760 -12.85 38.91 10.26
N ALA A 761 -12.81 38.25 9.10
CA ALA A 761 -13.98 37.59 8.53
C ALA A 761 -14.53 36.48 9.45
N ALA A 762 -13.65 35.71 10.10
CA ALA A 762 -14.06 34.69 11.07
C ALA A 762 -14.66 35.32 12.34
N ILE A 763 -14.05 36.35 12.91
CA ILE A 763 -14.55 37.08 14.08
C ILE A 763 -15.95 37.65 13.81
N ILE A 764 -16.14 38.32 12.65
CA ILE A 764 -17.43 38.91 12.27
C ILE A 764 -18.50 37.83 12.15
N ARG A 765 -18.17 36.71 11.51
CA ARG A 765 -19.08 35.57 11.34
C ARG A 765 -19.49 34.95 12.68
N THR A 766 -18.53 34.75 13.59
CA THR A 766 -18.78 34.13 14.90
C THR A 766 -19.56 35.05 15.84
N THR A 767 -19.25 36.35 15.83
CA THR A 767 -19.91 37.32 16.73
C THR A 767 -21.23 37.87 16.16
N GLY A 768 -21.44 37.74 14.84
CA GLY A 768 -22.52 38.40 14.12
C GLY A 768 -22.47 39.93 14.22
N ARG A 769 -21.30 40.50 14.54
CA ARG A 769 -21.10 41.93 14.78
C ARG A 769 -19.79 42.39 14.16
N MET A 770 -19.78 43.64 13.71
CA MET A 770 -18.55 44.29 13.31
C MET A 770 -17.74 44.69 14.55
N PRO A 771 -16.40 44.55 14.55
CA PRO A 771 -15.58 45.05 15.64
C PRO A 771 -15.72 46.56 15.80
N ALA A 772 -15.59 47.05 17.04
CA ALA A 772 -15.56 48.49 17.33
C ALA A 772 -14.27 49.17 16.84
N ALA A 773 -13.24 48.39 16.48
CA ALA A 773 -11.96 48.89 15.98
C ALA A 773 -11.99 49.03 14.45
N ASP A 774 -11.23 50.00 13.93
CA ASP A 774 -10.96 50.14 12.49
C ASP A 774 -10.25 48.87 11.98
N ILE A 775 -10.73 48.32 10.87
CA ILE A 775 -10.02 47.26 10.14
C ILE A 775 -9.00 47.94 9.22
N VAL A 776 -7.72 47.68 9.43
CA VAL A 776 -6.63 48.39 8.73
C VAL A 776 -5.76 47.38 7.97
N ASP A 777 -5.43 47.70 6.71
CA ASP A 777 -4.46 46.96 5.88
C ASP A 777 -4.72 45.44 5.78
N ALA A 778 -5.99 45.03 5.82
CA ALA A 778 -6.39 43.63 5.73
C ALA A 778 -6.76 43.24 4.29
N VAL A 779 -6.40 42.03 3.88
CA VAL A 779 -6.72 41.46 2.56
C VAL A 779 -7.73 40.33 2.72
N PHE A 780 -8.92 40.52 2.18
CA PHE A 780 -10.01 39.55 2.16
C PHE A 780 -10.00 38.82 0.82
N SER A 781 -9.35 37.65 0.79
CA SER A 781 -9.30 36.79 -0.40
C SER A 781 -10.64 36.16 -0.71
N ASP A 782 -11.39 35.77 0.33
CA ASP A 782 -12.76 35.25 0.23
C ASP A 782 -13.79 36.38 0.41
N GLU A 783 -15.05 36.05 0.15
CA GLU A 783 -16.17 36.98 0.32
C GLU A 783 -16.35 37.39 1.78
N LEU A 784 -16.39 38.71 2.02
CA LEU A 784 -16.80 39.28 3.30
C LEU A 784 -18.31 39.50 3.29
N ASP A 785 -19.04 38.60 3.95
CA ASP A 785 -20.49 38.68 4.04
C ASP A 785 -20.94 39.47 5.28
N LEU A 786 -21.55 40.64 5.06
CA LEU A 786 -22.13 41.50 6.10
C LEU A 786 -23.67 41.52 6.05
N SER A 787 -24.30 40.66 5.25
CA SER A 787 -25.76 40.65 5.01
C SER A 787 -26.60 40.62 6.28
N HIS A 788 -26.12 39.90 7.30
CA HIS A 788 -26.76 39.71 8.60
C HIS A 788 -26.07 40.45 9.76
N VAL A 789 -25.14 41.35 9.46
CA VAL A 789 -24.31 42.04 10.46
C VAL A 789 -24.83 43.48 10.65
N PRO A 790 -25.26 43.88 11.86
CA PRO A 790 -25.60 45.27 12.13
C PRO A 790 -24.32 46.14 12.11
N LEU A 791 -24.33 47.22 11.35
CA LEU A 791 -23.21 48.14 11.18
C LEU A 791 -23.56 49.54 11.70
N GLU A 792 -23.16 49.84 12.94
CA GLU A 792 -23.33 51.16 13.58
C GLU A 792 -22.09 52.05 13.38
N GLY A 793 -21.61 52.16 12.13
CA GLY A 793 -20.45 53.01 11.79
C GLY A 793 -19.12 52.26 11.77
N ALA A 794 -19.00 51.30 10.86
CA ALA A 794 -17.76 50.54 10.67
C ALA A 794 -16.78 51.28 9.75
N ARG A 795 -15.49 51.05 9.94
CA ARG A 795 -14.45 51.67 9.12
C ARG A 795 -13.38 50.69 8.67
N MET A 796 -13.06 50.76 7.38
CA MET A 796 -12.01 49.97 6.74
C MET A 796 -11.01 50.90 6.07
N VAL A 797 -9.72 50.77 6.41
CA VAL A 797 -8.65 51.65 5.94
C VAL A 797 -7.56 50.83 5.25
N GLY A 798 -7.26 51.11 3.99
CA GLY A 798 -6.19 50.43 3.27
C GLY A 798 -6.45 48.96 2.96
N CYS A 799 -7.71 48.49 3.09
CA CYS A 799 -8.04 47.08 2.89
C CYS A 799 -8.16 46.72 1.41
N GLU A 800 -8.02 45.43 1.09
CA GLU A 800 -8.34 44.89 -0.24
C GLU A 800 -9.36 43.76 -0.13
N LEU A 801 -10.47 43.85 -0.87
CA LEU A 801 -11.56 42.89 -0.83
C LEU A 801 -11.85 42.32 -2.22
N SER A 802 -11.91 40.99 -2.33
CA SER A 802 -12.35 40.31 -3.55
C SER A 802 -13.86 40.46 -3.76
N SER A 803 -14.66 40.27 -2.71
CA SER A 803 -16.13 40.41 -2.71
C SER A 803 -16.60 40.94 -1.37
N LEU A 804 -17.59 41.85 -1.40
CA LEU A 804 -18.26 42.41 -0.23
C LEU A 804 -19.78 42.27 -0.40
N VAL A 805 -20.45 41.56 0.50
CA VAL A 805 -21.91 41.54 0.59
C VAL A 805 -22.34 42.54 1.66
N LEU A 806 -23.18 43.50 1.28
CA LEU A 806 -23.64 44.58 2.15
C LEU A 806 -24.80 44.14 3.07
N PRO A 807 -25.00 44.81 4.22
CA PRO A 807 -26.11 44.50 5.11
C PRO A 807 -27.47 44.62 4.43
N SER A 808 -28.41 43.75 4.83
CA SER A 808 -29.79 43.77 4.33
C SER A 808 -30.70 44.72 5.14
N ALA A 809 -30.30 45.08 6.36
CA ALA A 809 -30.98 46.09 7.17
C ALA A 809 -30.77 47.49 6.58
N SER A 810 -31.63 48.45 6.92
CA SER A 810 -31.42 49.86 6.55
C SER A 810 -30.64 50.62 7.63
N GLY A 811 -30.06 51.77 7.28
CA GLY A 811 -29.42 52.68 8.23
C GLY A 811 -28.03 52.24 8.72
N TRP A 812 -27.40 51.28 8.06
CA TRP A 812 -26.00 50.94 8.31
C TRP A 812 -25.06 52.04 7.80
N GLN A 813 -23.85 52.08 8.36
CA GLN A 813 -22.77 52.95 7.87
C GLN A 813 -21.45 52.18 7.77
N LEU A 814 -20.81 52.24 6.61
CA LEU A 814 -19.51 51.67 6.30
C LEU A 814 -18.62 52.71 5.61
N ASN A 815 -17.55 53.12 6.28
CA ASN A 815 -16.60 54.11 5.78
C ASN A 815 -15.33 53.44 5.24
N LEU A 816 -15.06 53.64 3.95
CA LEU A 816 -13.93 53.08 3.23
C LEU A 816 -12.91 54.18 2.97
N LYS A 817 -11.68 54.01 3.46
CA LYS A 817 -10.57 54.95 3.20
C LYS A 817 -9.42 54.21 2.52
N SER A 818 -9.13 54.57 1.27
CA SER A 818 -8.06 53.91 0.50
C SER A 818 -8.25 52.38 0.38
N THR A 819 -9.49 51.92 0.45
CA THR A 819 -9.86 50.50 0.40
C THR A 819 -10.26 50.12 -1.03
N LYS A 820 -9.71 49.03 -1.55
CA LYS A 820 -10.01 48.50 -2.89
C LYS A 820 -11.02 47.37 -2.79
N ILE A 821 -12.09 47.43 -3.57
CA ILE A 821 -13.12 46.40 -3.60
C ILE A 821 -13.35 46.00 -5.04
N LYS A 822 -13.24 44.71 -5.36
CA LYS A 822 -13.45 44.21 -6.73
C LYS A 822 -14.93 43.93 -7.04
N LYS A 823 -15.68 43.37 -6.10
CA LYS A 823 -17.11 43.04 -6.25
C LYS A 823 -17.90 43.54 -5.04
N ILE A 824 -19.05 44.16 -5.30
CA ILE A 824 -20.06 44.50 -4.28
C ILE A 824 -21.37 43.81 -4.61
N GLU A 825 -22.02 43.25 -3.61
CA GLU A 825 -23.32 42.60 -3.69
C GLU A 825 -24.27 43.15 -2.63
N THR A 826 -25.53 43.37 -3.00
CA THR A 826 -26.60 43.72 -2.06
C THR A 826 -27.87 42.96 -2.39
N HIS A 827 -28.52 42.45 -1.33
CA HIS A 827 -29.79 41.73 -1.42
C HIS A 827 -30.99 42.58 -0.99
N GLN A 828 -30.77 43.84 -0.60
CA GLN A 828 -31.82 44.72 -0.09
C GLN A 828 -32.77 45.18 -1.22
N VAL A 829 -34.08 45.07 -1.00
CA VAL A 829 -35.12 45.50 -1.94
C VAL A 829 -36.00 46.57 -1.30
N PRO A 830 -36.03 47.82 -1.80
CA PRO A 830 -35.18 48.37 -2.88
C PRO A 830 -33.70 48.49 -2.45
N PRO A 831 -32.76 48.54 -3.41
CA PRO A 831 -31.34 48.68 -3.09
C PRO A 831 -31.08 50.05 -2.48
N ASP A 832 -30.48 50.07 -1.29
CA ASP A 832 -30.05 51.26 -0.57
C ASP A 832 -28.54 51.12 -0.28
N LEU A 833 -27.76 52.01 -0.84
CA LEU A 833 -26.30 52.08 -0.67
C LEU A 833 -25.89 53.36 0.06
N SER A 834 -26.83 54.10 0.65
CA SER A 834 -26.57 55.38 1.33
C SER A 834 -25.62 55.29 2.51
N GLY A 835 -25.50 54.10 3.10
CA GLY A 835 -24.52 53.79 4.14
C GLY A 835 -23.10 53.56 3.65
N LEU A 836 -22.85 53.48 2.34
CA LEU A 836 -21.54 53.18 1.78
C LEU A 836 -20.77 54.46 1.48
N HIS A 837 -19.74 54.73 2.27
CA HIS A 837 -18.93 55.94 2.15
C HIS A 837 -17.52 55.65 1.65
N GLY A 838 -17.02 56.49 0.73
CA GLY A 838 -15.63 56.46 0.26
C GLY A 838 -15.29 55.32 -0.72
N VAL A 839 -16.30 54.71 -1.34
CA VAL A 839 -16.08 53.65 -2.34
C VAL A 839 -15.38 54.21 -3.58
N ARG A 840 -14.44 53.47 -4.16
CA ARG A 840 -13.76 53.85 -5.41
C ARG A 840 -14.34 53.05 -6.57
N HIS A 841 -15.05 53.70 -7.48
CA HIS A 841 -15.65 53.00 -8.62
C HIS A 841 -14.57 52.45 -9.58
N ALA A 842 -13.39 53.07 -9.62
CA ALA A 842 -12.27 52.62 -10.44
C ALA A 842 -11.81 51.20 -10.06
N ASP A 843 -11.95 50.80 -8.79
CA ASP A 843 -11.52 49.49 -8.31
C ASP A 843 -12.60 48.40 -8.52
N LEU A 844 -13.88 48.77 -8.67
CA LEU A 844 -15.01 47.85 -8.80
C LEU A 844 -15.15 47.21 -10.18
N THR A 845 -14.95 45.90 -10.28
CA THR A 845 -15.19 45.13 -11.50
C THR A 845 -16.66 44.74 -11.67
N GLN A 846 -17.38 44.52 -10.57
CA GLN A 846 -18.77 44.06 -10.58
C GLN A 846 -19.59 44.69 -9.44
N LEU A 847 -20.82 45.07 -9.74
CA LEU A 847 -21.84 45.46 -8.77
C LEU A 847 -23.11 44.63 -9.02
N LEU A 848 -23.49 43.81 -8.04
CA LEU A 848 -24.69 42.99 -8.09
C LEU A 848 -25.79 43.62 -7.22
N LEU A 849 -26.85 44.06 -7.89
CA LEU A 849 -28.10 44.52 -7.28
C LEU A 849 -29.14 43.38 -7.41
N PRO A 850 -30.20 43.35 -6.57
CA PRO A 850 -31.23 42.31 -6.62
C PRO A 850 -31.90 42.14 -7.99
N SER A 851 -31.91 43.19 -8.81
CA SER A 851 -32.53 43.22 -10.13
C SER A 851 -31.56 43.38 -11.30
N ALA A 852 -30.25 43.52 -11.05
CA ALA A 852 -29.28 43.80 -12.11
C ALA A 852 -27.85 43.43 -11.73
N LEU A 853 -27.13 42.79 -12.65
CA LEU A 853 -25.67 42.67 -12.61
C LEU A 853 -25.05 43.77 -13.48
N LEU A 854 -24.20 44.60 -12.89
CA LEU A 854 -23.53 45.71 -13.56
C LEU A 854 -22.02 45.48 -13.59
N GLU A 855 -21.47 45.38 -14.80
CA GLU A 855 -20.02 45.19 -15.01
C GLU A 855 -19.37 46.42 -15.66
N ARG A 856 -20.18 47.33 -16.22
CA ARG A 856 -19.69 48.53 -16.88
C ARG A 856 -19.43 49.64 -15.88
N LYS A 857 -18.24 50.24 -15.90
CA LYS A 857 -17.81 51.29 -14.95
C LYS A 857 -18.74 52.50 -14.90
N ASP A 858 -19.23 52.96 -16.05
CA ASP A 858 -20.19 54.07 -16.14
C ASP A 858 -21.52 53.71 -15.48
N ARG A 859 -22.02 52.50 -15.72
CA ARG A 859 -23.27 51.99 -15.12
C ARG A 859 -23.12 51.69 -13.63
N ILE A 860 -21.96 51.21 -13.19
CA ILE A 860 -21.63 51.01 -11.78
C ILE A 860 -21.65 52.38 -11.08
N LEU A 861 -20.98 53.40 -11.62
CA LEU A 861 -20.97 54.75 -11.05
C LEU A 861 -22.37 55.37 -11.01
N GLU A 862 -23.15 55.24 -12.09
CA GLU A 862 -24.55 55.70 -12.17
C GLU A 862 -25.40 55.01 -11.08
N ALA A 863 -25.27 53.70 -10.93
CA ALA A 863 -26.01 52.92 -9.94
C ALA A 863 -25.60 53.27 -8.50
N LEU A 864 -24.30 53.39 -8.21
CA LEU A 864 -23.79 53.79 -6.90
C LEU A 864 -24.39 55.15 -6.49
N ARG A 865 -24.33 56.15 -7.38
CA ARG A 865 -24.92 57.49 -7.15
C ARG A 865 -26.45 57.42 -7.00
N LYS A 866 -27.12 56.69 -7.88
CA LYS A 866 -28.58 56.52 -7.86
C LYS A 866 -29.08 55.91 -6.56
N HIS A 867 -28.32 54.98 -5.99
CA HIS A 867 -28.66 54.28 -4.75
C HIS A 867 -28.01 54.91 -3.51
N GLY A 868 -27.42 56.10 -3.63
CA GLY A 868 -27.01 56.94 -2.50
C GLY A 868 -25.58 56.77 -1.98
N ALA A 869 -24.75 55.91 -2.59
CA ALA A 869 -23.37 55.71 -2.16
C ALA A 869 -22.50 56.95 -2.40
N GLU A 870 -21.61 57.26 -1.46
CA GLU A 870 -20.59 58.30 -1.62
C GLU A 870 -19.34 57.71 -2.28
N VAL A 871 -19.08 58.16 -3.51
CA VAL A 871 -17.99 57.66 -4.35
C VAL A 871 -16.80 58.62 -4.29
N ALA A 872 -15.63 58.15 -3.83
CA ALA A 872 -14.46 58.99 -3.57
C ALA A 872 -13.75 59.51 -4.84
N ASP A 873 -13.84 58.78 -5.95
CA ASP A 873 -13.13 59.06 -7.20
C ASP A 873 -14.05 59.62 -8.31
N ALA A 874 -15.22 60.14 -7.92
CA ALA A 874 -16.29 60.52 -8.82
C ALA A 874 -16.03 61.82 -9.63
N ASP A 875 -15.12 62.67 -9.15
CA ASP A 875 -14.84 64.02 -9.71
C ASP A 875 -13.51 64.12 -10.47
N LEU A 876 -12.72 63.04 -10.52
CA LEU A 876 -11.39 63.03 -11.16
C LEU A 876 -11.44 62.78 -12.68
N GLN A 877 -12.61 62.57 -13.29
CA GLN A 877 -12.74 62.40 -14.75
C GLN A 877 -12.97 63.73 -15.47
N GLY A 878 -11.92 64.56 -15.50
CA GLY A 878 -11.87 65.82 -16.27
C GLY A 878 -11.38 65.69 -17.72
N GLU A 879 -11.00 64.49 -18.15
CA GLU A 879 -10.61 64.23 -19.55
C GLU A 879 -11.82 63.72 -20.33
N SER A 880 -12.04 64.23 -21.54
CA SER A 880 -13.19 63.89 -22.39
C SER A 880 -13.42 62.39 -22.40
N ALA A 881 -14.55 61.95 -21.85
CA ALA A 881 -14.85 60.53 -21.68
C ALA A 881 -14.62 59.80 -23.02
N PRO A 882 -13.84 58.71 -23.04
CA PRO A 882 -13.54 57.98 -24.27
C PRO A 882 -14.85 57.55 -24.95
N SER A 883 -14.85 57.53 -26.29
CA SER A 883 -16.04 57.17 -27.06
C SER A 883 -16.59 55.81 -26.61
N LEU A 884 -17.90 55.59 -26.78
CA LEU A 884 -18.53 54.33 -26.39
C LEU A 884 -17.88 53.12 -27.07
N ASP A 885 -17.34 53.31 -28.28
CA ASP A 885 -16.61 52.28 -29.03
C ASP A 885 -15.22 52.00 -28.45
N VAL A 886 -14.51 53.03 -27.95
CA VAL A 886 -13.23 52.87 -27.24
C VAL A 886 -13.42 52.11 -25.93
N GLN A 887 -14.48 52.45 -25.17
CA GLN A 887 -14.82 51.72 -23.95
C GLN A 887 -15.19 50.26 -24.23
N ALA A 888 -15.96 50.01 -25.30
CA ALA A 888 -16.30 48.65 -25.72
C ALA A 888 -15.05 47.84 -26.10
N ALA A 889 -14.13 48.43 -26.86
CA ALA A 889 -12.89 47.79 -27.27
C ALA A 889 -11.99 47.43 -26.07
N HIS A 890 -11.85 48.33 -25.09
CA HIS A 890 -11.13 48.01 -23.85
C HIS A 890 -11.75 46.84 -23.09
N HIS A 891 -13.08 46.81 -22.96
CA HIS A 891 -13.78 45.70 -22.33
C HIS A 891 -13.50 44.37 -23.07
N PHE A 892 -13.69 44.34 -24.38
CA PHE A 892 -13.47 43.13 -25.19
C PHE A 892 -12.02 42.63 -25.14
N LEU A 893 -11.03 43.52 -25.23
CA LEU A 893 -9.62 43.15 -25.15
C LEU A 893 -9.24 42.65 -23.76
N THR A 894 -9.77 43.25 -22.70
CA THR A 894 -9.53 42.81 -21.31
C THR A 894 -10.12 41.42 -21.06
N THR A 895 -11.33 41.16 -21.55
CA THR A 895 -11.96 39.83 -21.43
C THR A 895 -11.24 38.77 -22.26
N LEU A 896 -10.75 39.11 -23.44
CA LEU A 896 -9.90 38.22 -24.24
C LEU A 896 -8.57 37.92 -23.53
N ALA A 897 -7.98 38.92 -22.86
CA ALA A 897 -6.75 38.76 -22.09
C ALA A 897 -6.93 37.80 -20.90
N SER A 898 -7.99 37.97 -20.11
CA SER A 898 -8.23 37.16 -18.92
C SER A 898 -8.53 35.68 -19.23
N ARG A 899 -9.04 35.40 -20.43
CA ARG A 899 -9.35 34.03 -20.89
C ARG A 899 -8.21 33.35 -21.65
N ALA A 900 -7.09 34.05 -21.89
CA ALA A 900 -5.99 33.59 -22.75
C ALA A 900 -6.46 33.11 -24.14
N GLU A 901 -7.56 33.66 -24.66
CA GLU A 901 -8.14 33.26 -25.95
C GLU A 901 -7.52 34.08 -27.09
N TYR A 902 -6.78 33.42 -28.00
CA TYR A 902 -6.21 34.05 -29.20
C TYR A 902 -7.12 33.99 -30.43
N SER A 903 -8.24 33.27 -30.33
CA SER A 903 -9.18 33.12 -31.42
C SER A 903 -10.62 32.99 -30.96
N VAL A 904 -11.54 33.65 -31.66
CA VAL A 904 -12.99 33.61 -31.39
C VAL A 904 -13.71 33.09 -32.64
N VAL A 905 -14.63 32.15 -32.46
CA VAL A 905 -15.48 31.63 -33.55
C VAL A 905 -16.73 32.49 -33.69
N LEU A 906 -16.96 32.98 -34.91
CA LEU A 906 -18.05 33.86 -35.29
C LEU A 906 -18.95 33.18 -36.33
N ARG A 907 -20.22 33.52 -36.36
CA ARG A 907 -21.15 33.23 -37.46
C ARG A 907 -20.88 34.18 -38.62
N GLY A 908 -20.95 33.63 -39.83
CA GLY A 908 -20.60 34.30 -41.08
C GLY A 908 -21.52 35.46 -41.45
N THR A 909 -22.74 35.48 -40.91
CA THR A 909 -23.69 36.59 -41.06
C THR A 909 -23.53 37.58 -39.90
N GLY A 910 -22.73 38.63 -40.12
CA GLY A 910 -22.71 39.81 -39.25
C GLY A 910 -21.79 39.73 -38.01
N TYR A 911 -20.79 38.86 -38.02
CA TYR A 911 -19.76 38.68 -36.98
C TYR A 911 -20.30 38.35 -35.59
N GLN A 912 -21.46 37.71 -35.50
CA GLN A 912 -22.01 37.28 -34.22
C GLN A 912 -21.17 36.14 -33.63
N PRO A 913 -20.94 36.09 -32.31
CA PRO A 913 -20.29 34.95 -31.69
C PRO A 913 -21.18 33.70 -31.75
N ASP A 914 -20.59 32.53 -32.00
CA ASP A 914 -21.34 31.29 -32.17
C ASP A 914 -21.55 30.49 -30.87
N ASP A 915 -20.85 30.85 -29.80
CA ASP A 915 -20.84 30.14 -28.51
C ASP A 915 -21.58 30.92 -27.41
N ASN A 916 -22.43 30.23 -26.66
CA ASN A 916 -23.12 30.75 -25.48
C ASN A 916 -22.17 31.22 -24.36
N ARG A 917 -20.90 30.78 -24.37
CA ARG A 917 -19.84 31.24 -23.45
C ARG A 917 -19.32 32.65 -23.78
N LEU A 918 -19.71 33.22 -24.92
CA LEU A 918 -19.29 34.53 -25.43
C LEU A 918 -20.32 35.64 -25.14
N LYS A 919 -21.18 35.49 -24.13
CA LYS A 919 -22.17 36.52 -23.72
C LYS A 919 -21.57 37.90 -23.48
N TRP A 920 -20.31 37.98 -23.04
CA TRP A 920 -19.57 39.22 -22.83
C TRP A 920 -19.48 40.12 -24.08
N THR A 921 -19.48 39.53 -25.27
CA THR A 921 -19.50 40.28 -26.55
C THR A 921 -20.76 41.13 -26.76
N GLN A 922 -21.84 40.85 -26.00
CA GLN A 922 -23.10 41.58 -26.07
C GLN A 922 -23.15 42.76 -25.09
N ALA A 923 -22.16 42.92 -24.20
CA ALA A 923 -22.18 43.92 -23.12
C ALA A 923 -22.30 45.38 -23.61
N TYR A 924 -21.76 45.68 -24.80
CA TYR A 924 -21.88 46.99 -25.47
C TYR A 924 -22.79 46.96 -26.69
N GLY A 925 -23.57 45.88 -26.86
CA GLY A 925 -24.45 45.66 -27.99
C GLY A 925 -23.75 45.14 -29.26
N GLN A 926 -24.54 44.54 -30.15
CA GLN A 926 -24.01 43.90 -31.36
C GLN A 926 -23.31 44.88 -32.32
N ALA A 927 -23.74 46.14 -32.34
CA ALA A 927 -23.14 47.17 -33.20
C ALA A 927 -21.69 47.47 -32.78
N ALA A 928 -21.44 47.65 -31.48
CA ALA A 928 -20.10 47.91 -30.95
C ALA A 928 -19.16 46.69 -31.16
N TRP A 929 -19.67 45.47 -30.93
CA TRP A 929 -18.90 44.24 -31.23
C TRP A 929 -18.54 44.14 -32.71
N ARG A 930 -19.50 44.37 -33.60
CA ARG A 930 -19.26 44.34 -35.05
C ARG A 930 -18.22 45.37 -35.46
N ARG A 931 -18.31 46.59 -34.90
CA ARG A 931 -17.34 47.66 -35.15
C ARG A 931 -15.94 47.26 -34.65
N PHE A 932 -15.83 46.75 -33.43
CA PHE A 932 -14.58 46.24 -32.87
C PHE A 932 -13.90 45.18 -33.77
N VAL A 933 -14.64 44.16 -34.20
CA VAL A 933 -14.11 43.09 -35.08
C VAL A 933 -13.68 43.66 -36.43
N THR A 934 -14.47 44.57 -37.00
CA THR A 934 -14.18 45.20 -38.30
C THR A 934 -12.92 46.07 -38.23
N GLU A 935 -12.77 46.84 -37.16
CA GLU A 935 -11.59 47.70 -37.00
C GLU A 935 -10.33 46.89 -36.70
N LEU A 936 -10.42 45.79 -35.93
CA LEU A 936 -9.28 44.89 -35.72
C LEU A 936 -8.77 44.25 -37.03
N ASP A 937 -9.68 43.82 -37.89
CA ASP A 937 -9.34 43.24 -39.20
C ASP A 937 -8.76 44.30 -40.12
N THR A 938 -9.39 45.47 -40.19
CA THR A 938 -8.96 46.56 -41.09
C THR A 938 -7.62 47.18 -40.67
N ALA A 939 -7.36 47.27 -39.35
CA ALA A 939 -6.08 47.71 -38.82
C ALA A 939 -4.98 46.62 -38.91
N GLY A 940 -5.31 45.44 -39.44
CA GLY A 940 -4.37 44.34 -39.60
C GLY A 940 -3.93 43.70 -38.28
N LEU A 941 -4.66 43.94 -37.19
CA LEU A 941 -4.40 43.38 -35.86
C LEU A 941 -5.02 41.99 -35.67
N ALA A 942 -5.99 41.63 -36.51
CA ALA A 942 -6.57 40.31 -36.58
C ALA A 942 -6.56 39.75 -38.01
N ALA A 943 -6.93 38.47 -38.14
CA ALA A 943 -7.26 37.82 -39.41
C ALA A 943 -8.60 37.11 -39.25
N ILE A 944 -9.48 37.25 -40.25
CA ILE A 944 -10.75 36.52 -40.30
C ILE A 944 -10.60 35.32 -41.23
N GLU A 945 -10.41 34.14 -40.65
CA GLU A 945 -10.21 32.88 -41.38
C GLU A 945 -11.55 32.17 -41.61
N ARG A 946 -11.76 31.65 -42.82
CA ARG A 946 -12.90 30.77 -43.12
C ARG A 946 -12.51 29.33 -42.81
N PHE A 947 -13.36 28.58 -42.12
CA PHE A 947 -13.14 27.15 -41.91
C PHE A 947 -14.44 26.35 -42.09
N SER A 948 -14.30 25.10 -42.54
CA SER A 948 -15.43 24.20 -42.78
C SER A 948 -15.97 23.65 -41.47
N ALA A 949 -17.23 23.95 -41.17
CA ALA A 949 -17.98 23.37 -40.07
C ALA A 949 -19.37 22.96 -40.57
N SER A 950 -19.98 21.92 -39.98
CA SER A 950 -21.35 21.52 -40.30
C SER A 950 -22.34 22.59 -39.81
N GLY A 951 -23.17 23.13 -40.71
CA GLY A 951 -24.21 24.11 -40.38
C GLY A 951 -23.99 25.49 -41.01
N GLU A 952 -24.44 26.55 -40.33
CA GLU A 952 -24.24 27.94 -40.76
C GLU A 952 -22.74 28.24 -40.96
N ARG A 953 -22.42 29.07 -41.97
CA ARG A 953 -21.03 29.44 -42.28
C ARG A 953 -20.37 30.03 -41.04
N LYS A 954 -19.22 29.50 -40.62
CA LYS A 954 -18.44 30.02 -39.48
C LYS A 954 -17.15 30.70 -39.95
N LEU A 955 -16.74 31.71 -39.20
CA LEU A 955 -15.52 32.47 -39.35
C LEU A 955 -14.72 32.33 -38.04
N ARG A 956 -13.40 32.37 -38.12
CA ARG A 956 -12.52 32.43 -36.95
C ARG A 956 -11.79 33.76 -36.96
N LEU A 957 -12.04 34.60 -35.97
CA LEU A 957 -11.24 35.80 -35.71
C LEU A 957 -9.98 35.36 -34.96
N ARG A 958 -8.80 35.59 -35.52
CA ARG A 958 -7.50 35.27 -34.91
C ARG A 958 -6.68 36.53 -34.70
N LEU A 959 -6.27 36.82 -33.48
CA LEU A 959 -5.42 37.98 -33.19
C LEU A 959 -3.98 37.74 -33.65
N LYS A 960 -3.34 38.75 -34.24
CA LYS A 960 -1.94 38.74 -34.71
C LYS A 960 -0.95 39.34 -33.68
N CYS A 961 -1.45 39.79 -32.54
CA CYS A 961 -0.69 40.16 -31.34
C CYS A 961 -1.46 39.79 -30.09
N ASN A 962 -0.77 39.78 -28.95
CA ASN A 962 -1.43 39.68 -27.66
C ASN A 962 -2.33 40.93 -27.44
N THR A 963 -3.34 40.76 -26.59
CA THR A 963 -4.29 41.83 -26.24
C THR A 963 -3.64 42.96 -25.45
N ALA A 964 -2.61 42.64 -24.65
CA ALA A 964 -1.85 43.62 -23.87
C ALA A 964 -1.15 44.66 -24.76
N THR A 965 -0.55 44.27 -25.89
CA THR A 965 0.08 45.18 -26.86
C THR A 965 -0.96 46.05 -27.56
N ILE A 966 -2.14 45.51 -27.88
CA ILE A 966 -3.23 46.32 -28.46
C ILE A 966 -3.72 47.34 -27.42
N MET A 967 -3.88 46.94 -26.16
CA MET A 967 -4.34 47.82 -25.07
C MET A 967 -3.32 48.88 -24.66
N GLY A 968 -2.03 48.57 -24.71
CA GLY A 968 -0.96 49.47 -24.27
C GLY A 968 -0.76 50.68 -25.17
N ASN A 969 -1.19 50.61 -26.43
CA ASN A 969 -1.07 51.67 -27.44
C ASN A 969 0.32 52.35 -27.42
N ASP A 970 1.37 51.54 -27.38
CA ASP A 970 2.76 51.98 -27.15
C ASP A 970 3.43 52.58 -28.40
N GLY A 971 2.69 52.75 -29.50
CA GLY A 971 3.18 53.27 -30.78
C GLY A 971 4.13 52.34 -31.54
N THR A 972 4.38 51.12 -31.06
CA THR A 972 5.35 50.19 -31.67
C THR A 972 4.81 49.49 -32.92
N ARG A 973 3.49 49.40 -33.07
CA ARG A 973 2.81 48.84 -34.24
C ARG A 973 1.85 49.86 -34.82
N ALA A 974 2.09 50.26 -36.07
CA ALA A 974 1.23 51.20 -36.81
C ALA A 974 -0.26 50.80 -36.86
N GLY A 975 -0.56 49.50 -36.78
CA GLY A 975 -1.94 49.00 -36.72
C GLY A 975 -2.65 49.32 -35.40
N VAL A 976 -1.94 49.42 -34.27
CA VAL A 976 -2.55 49.69 -32.95
C VAL A 976 -3.05 51.14 -32.88
N ASP A 977 -2.22 52.10 -33.27
CA ASP A 977 -2.61 53.51 -33.34
C ASP A 977 -3.79 53.72 -34.30
N THR A 978 -3.74 53.07 -35.47
CA THR A 978 -4.80 53.14 -36.49
C THR A 978 -6.13 52.58 -35.96
N PHE A 979 -6.08 51.50 -35.19
CA PHE A 979 -7.25 50.87 -34.57
C PHE A 979 -7.93 51.82 -33.56
N TRP A 980 -7.16 52.42 -32.66
CA TRP A 980 -7.72 53.32 -31.64
C TRP A 980 -8.25 54.63 -32.23
N GLN A 981 -7.52 55.25 -33.17
CA GLN A 981 -7.97 56.48 -33.85
C GLN A 981 -9.33 56.29 -34.54
N ARG A 982 -9.55 55.14 -35.19
CA ARG A 982 -10.81 54.84 -35.90
C ARG A 982 -11.99 54.56 -34.96
N LEU A 983 -11.73 54.02 -33.77
CA LEU A 983 -12.74 53.89 -32.72
C LEU A 983 -13.08 55.24 -32.08
N GLU A 984 -12.12 56.17 -32.03
CA GLU A 984 -12.35 57.57 -31.64
C GLU A 984 -13.09 58.38 -32.72
N GLY A 985 -13.17 57.85 -33.95
CA GLY A 985 -13.78 58.54 -35.09
C GLY A 985 -12.87 59.60 -35.73
N ARG A 986 -11.55 59.44 -35.58
CA ARG A 986 -10.51 60.30 -36.16
C ARG A 986 -9.95 59.76 -37.47
#